data_AF-A0A409XPB4-F1
#
_entry.id   AF-A0A409XPB4-F1
#
_cell.length_a   1.000
_cell.length_b   1.000
_cell.length_c   1.000
_cell.angle_alpha   90.00
_cell.angle_beta   90.00
_cell.angle_gamma   90.00
#
_symmetry.space_group_name_H-M   'P 1'
#
loop_
_entity.id
_entity.type
_entity.pdbx_description
1 polymer ?
#
loop_
_entity_poly.entity_id
_entity_poly.type
_entity_poly.pdbx_seq_one_letter_code
_entity_poly.pdbx_strand_id
1 'polypeptide(L)'
;MTAIDKTAVADLVAQYGSSSATAWLEFDRYKLWQPTEPVPESSFTPVQGYMEKDPYIFAWGNPLVSDPAALPSVARQFVQFCESQGKRPIWSCVDRDLEEVLGGPEFEWSTVSCIYEDVVDPAHVLDLTSPESKGKEGQKVVKDLKKNLYRADKYNVKVKEVLSNEWTDADKAAVEKGIQEWKENKSGVQIASTTLQPWLDSQHRRYWLAKKDDQPVGILILTPIQASSWQIKNAVSFPSAPKGTSEALIFTALKDLHEEEEKARASGQKIPHPANGNTTGEAIQPVGNGAPTADSASEISSASSVSISAPSEDESESLSTPHAENGSGSTTTNGKGTEPAASKTHHRDTERVTVTFGISASPEFQPIRNLGGWKVKALGKTYNKVASGAKLIQRGEFRSKFDSEADPMYVCYPADGFGLDGVNALLKVLRNMKNIDQPSLADLIAEQGHSSSTDWLDGRYEHWYLPYRPSGSDFTPVQGYMAQGSYIFAWGNPIVSSSTILPSFIDHFSSFVKSQNKILVWLCVDHDFQEVLGRRFGWSTISCIKEDLIYPTHVLHMMSKKDCGRIKNLRNSLSKASKSGVVVEEVRKEYLVEPNLRFCIDEEIKKWKDNKKGMQIASTAVNPWLDMKHRRYWLARLDSTVVGILILTPIHHGRWQIINVVPFTSSPKGTSEALIHAVLKDIEAEQSRRACFGISATPDVEPMHNPSEKLEMLIKLYNKVAYLGGLFGRREFRSKFDPKHNSMFVCYPPDVFDKGSRFSLFEDLINALRK
;
A
#
# COMPACT_ATOMS: atom_id res chain seq x y z
N MET A 1 4.94 19.23 13.85
CA MET A 1 5.20 19.45 12.41
C MET A 1 3.91 19.95 11.78
N THR A 2 3.98 20.93 10.88
CA THR A 2 2.88 21.23 9.95
C THR A 2 2.64 20.05 9.01
N ALA A 3 1.44 19.96 8.42
CA ALA A 3 1.23 19.04 7.31
C ALA A 3 2.01 19.52 6.09
N ILE A 4 2.61 18.60 5.34
CA ILE A 4 3.32 18.89 4.09
C ILE A 4 2.27 19.24 3.03
N ASP A 5 2.42 20.39 2.37
CA ASP A 5 1.53 20.80 1.28
C ASP A 5 1.74 19.90 0.06
N LYS A 6 0.67 19.19 -0.34
CA LYS A 6 0.67 18.27 -1.48
C LYS A 6 0.83 19.00 -2.82
N THR A 7 0.32 20.22 -2.94
CA THR A 7 0.40 21.01 -4.18
C THR A 7 1.82 21.51 -4.40
N ALA A 8 2.42 22.12 -3.36
CA ALA A 8 3.82 22.56 -3.41
C ALA A 8 4.80 21.42 -3.73
N VAL A 9 4.48 20.17 -3.36
CA VAL A 9 5.30 19.00 -3.72
C VAL A 9 5.16 18.62 -5.19
N ALA A 10 4.01 18.85 -5.84
CA ALA A 10 3.89 18.70 -7.29
C ALA A 10 4.75 19.74 -8.02
N ASP A 11 4.69 21.01 -7.59
CA ASP A 11 5.52 22.09 -8.14
C ASP A 11 7.02 21.78 -8.02
N LEU A 12 7.45 21.25 -6.86
CA LEU A 12 8.84 20.86 -6.61
C LEU A 12 9.27 19.62 -7.42
N VAL A 13 8.37 18.66 -7.65
CA VAL A 13 8.64 17.53 -8.56
C VAL A 13 8.81 18.01 -10.00
N ALA A 14 7.98 18.94 -10.46
CA ALA A 14 8.04 19.51 -11.81
C ALA A 14 9.31 20.37 -12.06
N GLN A 15 9.95 20.88 -11.00
CA GLN A 15 11.13 21.76 -11.10
C GLN A 15 12.45 21.08 -10.74
N TYR A 16 12.46 20.20 -9.73
CA TYR A 16 13.66 19.59 -9.12
C TYR A 16 13.57 18.05 -9.05
N GLY A 17 12.54 17.44 -9.64
CA GLY A 17 12.29 16.01 -9.54
C GLY A 17 13.08 15.12 -10.49
N SER A 18 13.05 13.83 -10.19
CA SER A 18 13.44 12.73 -11.08
C SER A 18 12.23 11.89 -11.45
N SER A 19 12.36 10.97 -12.42
CA SER A 19 11.29 10.04 -12.79
C SER A 19 10.79 9.13 -11.66
N SER A 20 11.58 8.98 -10.59
CA SER A 20 11.21 8.30 -9.36
C SER A 20 10.43 9.21 -8.40
N ALA A 21 10.74 10.51 -8.35
CA ALA A 21 10.02 11.47 -7.50
C ALA A 21 8.57 11.69 -7.94
N THR A 22 8.26 11.57 -9.24
CA THR A 22 6.89 11.62 -9.76
C THR A 22 5.98 10.50 -9.23
N ALA A 23 6.54 9.47 -8.58
CA ALA A 23 5.78 8.44 -7.89
C ALA A 23 5.09 8.96 -6.62
N TRP A 24 5.69 9.94 -5.93
CA TRP A 24 5.29 10.33 -4.59
C TRP A 24 3.94 11.05 -4.53
N LEU A 25 3.47 11.54 -5.68
CA LEU A 25 2.18 12.17 -5.85
C LEU A 25 1.01 11.15 -5.71
N GLU A 26 1.29 9.84 -5.77
CA GLU A 26 0.36 8.79 -5.27
C GLU A 26 0.41 8.75 -3.72
N PHE A 27 -0.11 9.80 -3.07
CA PHE A 27 0.08 10.07 -1.64
C PHE A 27 -0.50 8.99 -0.69
N ASP A 28 -1.44 8.16 -1.16
CA ASP A 28 -1.98 7.03 -0.39
C ASP A 28 -1.02 5.81 -0.39
N ARG A 29 0.02 5.86 -1.24
CA ARG A 29 1.11 4.86 -1.28
C ARG A 29 2.43 5.41 -0.73
N TYR A 30 2.72 6.69 -0.99
CA TYR A 30 3.95 7.35 -0.57
C TYR A 30 3.70 8.29 0.60
N LYS A 31 4.39 8.02 1.71
CA LYS A 31 4.58 9.01 2.77
C LYS A 31 5.63 10.01 2.31
N LEU A 32 5.48 11.25 2.75
CA LEU A 32 6.47 12.30 2.57
C LEU A 32 7.16 12.59 3.89
N TRP A 33 8.44 12.95 3.81
CA TRP A 33 9.25 13.44 4.92
C TRP A 33 9.98 14.73 4.52
N GLN A 34 10.24 15.57 5.51
CA GLN A 34 11.08 16.76 5.41
C GLN A 34 12.06 16.79 6.61
N PRO A 35 13.27 17.37 6.46
CA PRO A 35 14.22 17.52 7.55
C PRO A 35 13.66 18.40 8.67
N THR A 36 14.11 18.14 9.90
CA THR A 36 13.74 18.91 11.09
C THR A 36 14.71 20.05 11.39
N GLU A 37 15.96 19.94 10.93
CA GLU A 37 16.97 20.98 11.01
C GLU A 37 17.14 21.65 9.63
N PRO A 38 17.38 22.98 9.56
CA PRO A 38 17.57 23.67 8.29
C PRO A 38 18.70 23.09 7.44
N VAL A 39 18.48 23.00 6.12
CA VAL A 39 19.47 22.57 5.14
C VAL A 39 19.82 23.80 4.27
N PRO A 40 20.82 24.61 4.66
CA PRO A 40 21.10 25.92 4.06
C PRO A 40 21.57 25.85 2.61
N GLU A 41 21.99 24.68 2.14
CA GLU A 41 22.34 24.40 0.75
C GLU A 41 21.11 24.35 -0.17
N SER A 42 19.89 24.22 0.38
CA SER A 42 18.64 24.14 -0.38
C SER A 42 17.78 25.40 -0.21
N SER A 43 17.35 26.01 -1.31
CA SER A 43 16.49 27.21 -1.32
C SER A 43 15.07 26.98 -0.83
N PHE A 44 14.65 25.71 -0.75
CA PHE A 44 13.39 25.24 -0.18
C PHE A 44 13.66 24.05 0.77
N THR A 45 12.78 23.82 1.74
CA THR A 45 12.88 22.67 2.67
C THR A 45 12.82 21.34 1.91
N PRO A 46 13.90 20.54 1.91
CA PRO A 46 13.98 19.30 1.13
C PRO A 46 12.85 18.30 1.41
N VAL A 47 12.51 17.48 0.42
CA VAL A 47 11.42 16.48 0.53
C VAL A 47 11.89 15.11 0.07
N GLN A 48 11.60 14.07 0.85
CA GLN A 48 11.80 12.67 0.46
C GLN A 48 10.48 11.89 0.51
N GLY A 49 10.08 11.28 -0.60
CA GLY A 49 9.01 10.30 -0.63
C GLY A 49 9.48 8.88 -0.33
N TYR A 50 8.70 8.14 0.44
CA TYR A 50 9.03 6.78 0.86
C TYR A 50 7.80 5.88 1.03
N MET A 51 8.01 4.58 0.83
CA MET A 51 7.08 3.51 1.22
C MET A 51 7.56 2.84 2.53
N GLU A 52 6.65 2.23 3.28
CA GLU A 52 6.98 1.58 4.55
C GLU A 52 6.41 0.16 4.62
N LYS A 53 7.22 -0.81 5.07
CA LYS A 53 6.74 -2.12 5.51
C LYS A 53 7.68 -2.70 6.56
N ASP A 54 7.23 -2.66 7.81
CA ASP A 54 8.00 -3.03 9.01
C ASP A 54 8.90 -4.28 8.86
N PRO A 55 10.17 -4.19 9.29
CA PRO A 55 10.85 -3.03 9.88
C PRO A 55 11.38 -2.00 8.86
N TYR A 56 11.06 -2.11 7.57
CA TYR A 56 11.75 -1.38 6.49
C TYR A 56 11.07 -0.07 6.07
N ILE A 57 11.88 0.94 5.76
CA ILE A 57 11.49 2.15 5.03
C ILE A 57 12.24 2.15 3.69
N PHE A 58 11.50 2.31 2.60
CA PHE A 58 12.00 2.35 1.23
C PHE A 58 11.91 3.78 0.70
N ALA A 59 13.00 4.54 0.83
CA ALA A 59 13.12 5.85 0.20
C ALA A 59 13.27 5.68 -1.32
N TRP A 60 12.47 6.41 -2.09
CA TRP A 60 12.22 6.10 -3.50
C TRP A 60 12.71 7.20 -4.44
N GLY A 61 13.93 7.04 -4.97
CA GLY A 61 14.65 8.10 -5.67
C GLY A 61 15.27 9.12 -4.71
N ASN A 62 16.07 10.02 -5.28
CA ASN A 62 16.71 11.13 -4.58
C ASN A 62 15.68 12.06 -3.91
N PRO A 63 16.06 12.74 -2.81
CA PRO A 63 15.25 13.80 -2.24
C PRO A 63 15.22 15.02 -3.18
N LEU A 64 14.12 15.77 -3.14
CA LEU A 64 14.02 17.07 -3.82
C LEU A 64 14.88 18.08 -3.04
N VAL A 65 15.86 18.66 -3.72
CA VAL A 65 16.77 19.70 -3.24
C VAL A 65 17.03 20.71 -4.37
N SER A 66 17.36 21.96 -4.06
CA SER A 66 17.73 22.93 -5.12
C SER A 66 19.19 22.79 -5.60
N ASP A 67 20.05 22.17 -4.79
CA ASP A 67 21.48 21.98 -5.06
C ASP A 67 21.91 20.59 -4.57
N PRO A 68 22.65 19.78 -5.35
CA PRO A 68 23.20 18.50 -4.92
C PRO A 68 24.07 18.57 -3.65
N ALA A 69 24.65 19.72 -3.31
CA ALA A 69 25.39 19.93 -2.05
C ALA A 69 24.53 19.67 -0.79
N ALA A 70 23.20 19.76 -0.89
CA ALA A 70 22.27 19.43 0.19
C ALA A 70 22.19 17.92 0.50
N LEU A 71 22.53 17.04 -0.45
CA LEU A 71 22.28 15.59 -0.36
C LEU A 71 22.85 14.92 0.91
N PRO A 72 24.08 15.20 1.38
CA PRO A 72 24.62 14.60 2.62
C PRO A 72 23.81 14.99 3.86
N SER A 73 23.44 16.28 3.98
CA SER A 73 22.67 16.80 5.11
C SER A 73 21.27 16.16 5.18
N VAL A 74 20.60 16.06 4.02
CA VAL A 74 19.28 15.44 3.89
C VAL A 74 19.33 13.94 4.17
N ALA A 75 20.32 13.23 3.62
CA ALA A 75 20.53 11.80 3.87
C ALA A 75 20.73 11.51 5.37
N ARG A 76 21.58 12.29 6.05
CA ARG A 76 21.89 12.14 7.47
C ARG A 76 20.64 12.29 8.34
N GLN A 77 19.86 13.35 8.12
CA GLN A 77 18.62 13.59 8.85
C GLN A 77 17.55 12.51 8.58
N PHE A 78 17.42 12.00 7.34
CA PHE A 78 16.46 10.95 7.02
C PHE A 78 16.84 9.60 7.67
N VAL A 79 18.13 9.27 7.72
CA VAL A 79 18.62 8.07 8.41
C VAL A 79 18.32 8.15 9.91
N GLN A 80 18.64 9.27 10.55
CA GLN A 80 18.31 9.52 11.96
C GLN A 80 16.79 9.42 12.23
N PHE A 81 15.95 9.95 11.33
CA PHE A 81 14.50 9.80 11.39
C PHE A 81 14.06 8.33 11.36
N CYS A 82 14.61 7.53 10.46
CA CYS A 82 14.30 6.09 10.36
C CYS A 82 14.75 5.33 11.61
N GLU A 83 15.97 5.58 12.08
CA GLU A 83 16.55 4.94 13.27
C GLU A 83 15.77 5.30 14.54
N SER A 84 15.30 6.54 14.68
CA SER A 84 14.48 6.99 15.81
C SER A 84 13.14 6.23 15.94
N GLN A 85 12.67 5.62 14.85
CA GLN A 85 11.47 4.77 14.81
C GLN A 85 11.78 3.27 14.86
N GLY A 86 13.06 2.88 15.02
CA GLY A 86 13.50 1.48 14.95
C GLY A 86 13.39 0.87 13.55
N LYS A 87 13.32 1.70 12.50
CA LYS A 87 13.14 1.28 11.11
C LYS A 87 14.48 1.18 10.39
N ARG A 88 14.53 0.35 9.35
CA ARG A 88 15.72 0.14 8.51
C ARG A 88 15.56 0.91 7.19
N PRO A 89 16.33 1.99 6.94
CA PRO A 89 16.26 2.71 5.67
C PRO A 89 16.94 1.92 4.55
N ILE A 90 16.31 1.93 3.38
CA ILE A 90 16.84 1.42 2.11
C ILE A 90 16.50 2.47 1.05
N TRP A 91 17.50 3.05 0.41
CA TRP A 91 17.28 3.90 -0.76
C TRP A 91 17.23 3.05 -2.01
N SER A 92 16.21 3.25 -2.84
CA SER A 92 16.00 2.54 -4.10
C SER A 92 15.89 3.55 -5.24
N CYS A 93 16.43 3.22 -6.41
CA CYS A 93 16.31 4.03 -7.63
C CYS A 93 16.98 5.41 -7.52
N VAL A 94 18.15 5.49 -6.88
CA VAL A 94 18.94 6.73 -6.75
C VAL A 94 19.91 6.90 -7.91
N ASP A 95 20.30 8.14 -8.18
CA ASP A 95 21.33 8.49 -9.17
C ASP A 95 22.76 8.28 -8.62
N ARG A 96 23.78 8.63 -9.43
CA ARG A 96 25.19 8.53 -9.03
C ARG A 96 25.49 9.38 -7.79
N ASP A 97 25.11 10.65 -7.77
CA ASP A 97 25.49 11.58 -6.69
C ASP A 97 25.06 11.07 -5.32
N LEU A 98 23.82 10.58 -5.19
CA LEU A 98 23.34 10.03 -3.93
C LEU A 98 23.92 8.62 -3.64
N GLU A 99 24.32 7.86 -4.65
CA GLU A 99 25.14 6.64 -4.47
C GLU A 99 26.53 6.97 -3.90
N GLU A 100 27.17 8.05 -4.35
CA GLU A 100 28.48 8.46 -3.83
C GLU A 100 28.40 8.98 -2.41
N VAL A 101 27.32 9.67 -2.04
CA VAL A 101 27.04 10.06 -0.65
C VAL A 101 26.84 8.82 0.23
N LEU A 102 25.90 7.93 -0.12
CA LEU A 102 25.53 6.80 0.73
C LEU A 102 26.59 5.68 0.76
N GLY A 103 27.26 5.41 -0.36
CA GLY A 103 28.37 4.46 -0.42
C GLY A 103 29.73 5.06 -0.06
N GLY A 104 29.79 6.37 0.18
CA GLY A 104 31.00 7.09 0.57
C GLY A 104 31.33 6.98 2.08
N PRO A 105 32.45 7.61 2.52
CA PRO A 105 33.00 7.41 3.87
C PRO A 105 32.16 7.92 5.04
N GLU A 106 31.07 8.67 4.81
CA GLU A 106 30.17 9.10 5.89
C GLU A 106 29.20 7.99 6.32
N PHE A 107 28.75 7.16 5.38
CA PHE A 107 27.70 6.16 5.61
C PHE A 107 28.19 4.72 5.41
N GLU A 108 29.17 4.50 4.52
CA GLU A 108 29.73 3.18 4.16
C GLU A 108 28.68 2.13 3.72
N TRP A 109 27.54 2.56 3.15
CA TRP A 109 26.47 1.65 2.76
C TRP A 109 26.88 0.73 1.60
N SER A 110 26.34 -0.48 1.58
CA SER A 110 26.42 -1.37 0.43
C SER A 110 25.56 -0.80 -0.70
N THR A 111 26.14 -0.65 -1.89
CA THR A 111 25.45 -0.12 -3.07
C THR A 111 25.50 -1.12 -4.22
N VAL A 112 24.41 -1.23 -4.98
CA VAL A 112 24.30 -2.12 -6.14
C VAL A 112 23.63 -1.42 -7.32
N SER A 113 24.13 -1.69 -8.53
CA SER A 113 23.41 -1.41 -9.77
C SER A 113 22.67 -2.67 -10.20
N CYS A 114 21.35 -2.58 -10.25
CA CYS A 114 20.46 -3.57 -10.86
C CYS A 114 19.25 -2.91 -11.52
N ILE A 115 19.32 -1.59 -11.70
CA ILE A 115 18.30 -0.72 -12.26
C ILE A 115 19.04 0.20 -13.25
N TYR A 116 18.39 0.58 -14.33
CA TYR A 116 18.83 1.71 -15.16
C TYR A 116 17.63 2.59 -15.47
N GLU A 117 17.89 3.79 -15.94
CA GLU A 117 16.90 4.68 -16.50
C GLU A 117 17.08 4.80 -18.01
N ASP A 118 16.04 4.49 -18.78
CA ASP A 118 16.05 4.65 -20.24
C ASP A 118 15.81 6.13 -20.58
N VAL A 119 16.81 6.81 -21.16
CA VAL A 119 16.75 8.21 -21.60
C VAL A 119 16.80 8.26 -23.13
N VAL A 120 15.99 9.14 -23.73
CA VAL A 120 15.89 9.37 -25.17
C VAL A 120 16.18 10.84 -25.46
N ASP A 121 17.00 11.07 -26.48
CA ASP A 121 17.17 12.37 -27.12
C ASP A 121 16.16 12.48 -28.29
N PRO A 122 15.21 13.43 -28.26
CA PRO A 122 14.20 13.57 -29.32
C PRO A 122 14.80 13.86 -30.70
N ALA A 123 15.82 14.72 -30.77
CA ALA A 123 16.46 15.15 -32.02
C ALA A 123 17.20 13.99 -32.69
N HIS A 124 17.91 13.17 -31.90
CA HIS A 124 18.60 11.95 -32.37
C HIS A 124 17.62 10.93 -32.96
N VAL A 125 16.49 10.68 -32.28
CA VAL A 125 15.43 9.81 -32.82
C VAL A 125 14.86 10.37 -34.13
N LEU A 126 14.77 11.68 -34.28
CA LEU A 126 14.27 12.33 -35.49
C LEU A 126 15.26 12.23 -36.68
N ASP A 127 16.58 12.44 -36.49
CA ASP A 127 17.55 12.16 -37.56
C ASP A 127 17.57 10.68 -37.94
N LEU A 128 17.62 9.76 -36.97
CA LEU A 128 17.59 8.32 -37.27
C LEU A 128 16.31 7.92 -38.01
N THR A 129 15.17 8.54 -37.65
CA THR A 129 13.89 8.26 -38.30
C THR A 129 13.71 8.92 -39.67
N SER A 130 14.50 9.94 -40.01
CA SER A 130 14.46 10.66 -41.30
C SER A 130 14.57 9.77 -42.55
N PRO A 131 14.07 10.25 -43.71
CA PRO A 131 14.41 9.73 -45.03
C PRO A 131 15.91 9.84 -45.36
N GLU A 132 16.56 10.94 -44.95
CA GLU A 132 17.94 11.30 -45.29
C GLU A 132 18.97 10.36 -44.64
N SER A 133 18.64 9.78 -43.48
CA SER A 133 19.47 8.77 -42.81
C SER A 133 19.37 7.37 -43.44
N LYS A 134 18.65 7.20 -44.56
CA LYS A 134 18.47 5.90 -45.24
C LYS A 134 19.81 5.28 -45.66
N GLY A 135 20.22 4.23 -44.94
CA GLY A 135 21.47 3.51 -45.19
C GLY A 135 22.71 4.08 -44.49
N LYS A 136 22.57 5.12 -43.65
CA LYS A 136 23.62 5.55 -42.71
C LYS A 136 23.84 4.47 -41.64
N GLU A 137 24.97 4.58 -40.93
CA GLU A 137 25.22 3.86 -39.69
C GLU A 137 24.19 4.25 -38.60
N GLY A 138 24.04 3.44 -37.54
CA GLY A 138 23.02 3.63 -36.49
C GLY A 138 21.57 3.29 -36.90
N GLN A 139 21.12 3.65 -38.11
CA GLN A 139 19.69 3.55 -38.51
C GLN A 139 19.03 2.17 -38.30
N LYS A 140 19.80 1.08 -38.29
CA LYS A 140 19.27 -0.28 -38.04
C LYS A 140 18.54 -0.41 -36.69
N VAL A 141 18.88 0.40 -35.69
CA VAL A 141 18.23 0.36 -34.36
C VAL A 141 16.74 0.75 -34.44
N VAL A 142 16.43 1.88 -35.10
CA VAL A 142 15.04 2.37 -35.26
C VAL A 142 14.23 1.64 -36.34
N LYS A 143 14.70 0.49 -36.86
CA LYS A 143 14.02 -0.27 -37.92
C LYS A 143 12.60 -0.67 -37.53
N ASP A 144 12.41 -1.18 -36.32
CA ASP A 144 11.10 -1.64 -35.85
C ASP A 144 10.18 -0.49 -35.42
N LEU A 145 10.74 0.65 -35.00
CA LEU A 145 10.00 1.91 -34.86
C LEU A 145 9.40 2.31 -36.22
N LYS A 146 10.21 2.42 -37.29
CA LYS A 146 9.72 2.72 -38.65
C LYS A 146 8.65 1.71 -39.13
N LYS A 147 8.85 0.40 -38.89
CA LYS A 147 7.91 -0.67 -39.22
C LYS A 147 6.55 -0.49 -38.53
N ASN A 148 6.54 0.00 -37.28
CA ASN A 148 5.33 0.17 -36.48
C ASN A 148 4.64 1.53 -36.68
N LEU A 149 5.38 2.61 -36.96
CA LEU A 149 4.80 3.89 -37.39
C LEU A 149 4.03 3.73 -38.72
N TYR A 150 4.60 3.01 -39.70
CA TYR A 150 3.91 2.68 -40.95
C TYR A 150 2.65 1.82 -40.73
N ARG A 151 2.66 0.91 -39.75
CA ARG A 151 1.45 0.14 -39.37
C ARG A 151 0.37 1.05 -38.76
N ALA A 152 0.74 1.96 -37.85
CA ALA A 152 -0.20 2.87 -37.23
C ALA A 152 -0.93 3.75 -38.27
N ASP A 153 -0.19 4.35 -39.20
CA ASP A 153 -0.77 5.15 -40.28
C ASP A 153 -1.63 4.30 -41.24
N LYS A 154 -1.15 3.11 -41.64
CA LYS A 154 -1.93 2.16 -42.45
C LYS A 154 -3.25 1.73 -41.78
N TYR A 155 -3.31 1.70 -40.45
CA TYR A 155 -4.53 1.42 -39.69
C TYR A 155 -5.34 2.69 -39.33
N ASN A 156 -4.98 3.84 -39.90
CA ASN A 156 -5.60 5.15 -39.69
C ASN A 156 -5.63 5.60 -38.22
N VAL A 157 -4.59 5.24 -37.44
CA VAL A 157 -4.38 5.81 -36.10
C VAL A 157 -3.86 7.23 -36.25
N LYS A 158 -4.57 8.21 -35.66
CA LYS A 158 -4.13 9.60 -35.60
C LYS A 158 -3.83 9.98 -34.15
N VAL A 159 -2.71 10.65 -33.94
CA VAL A 159 -2.26 11.13 -32.63
C VAL A 159 -2.21 12.65 -32.67
N LYS A 160 -2.68 13.30 -31.59
CA LYS A 160 -2.42 14.72 -31.32
C LYS A 160 -2.22 14.94 -29.82
N GLU A 161 -1.57 16.03 -29.44
CA GLU A 161 -1.72 16.58 -28.09
C GLU A 161 -3.17 17.02 -27.84
N VAL A 162 -3.64 16.90 -26.60
CA VAL A 162 -4.95 17.36 -26.14
C VAL A 162 -4.75 18.32 -24.97
N LEU A 163 -4.97 19.61 -25.25
CA LEU A 163 -4.80 20.67 -24.25
C LEU A 163 -5.90 20.60 -23.18
N SER A 164 -5.65 21.23 -22.03
CA SER A 164 -6.57 21.22 -20.86
C SER A 164 -8.00 21.65 -21.20
N ASN A 165 -8.16 22.57 -22.14
CA ASN A 165 -9.43 23.10 -22.63
C ASN A 165 -10.05 22.34 -23.82
N GLU A 166 -9.35 21.36 -24.40
CA GLU A 166 -9.87 20.52 -25.51
C GLU A 166 -10.54 19.22 -25.03
N TRP A 167 -10.39 18.85 -23.75
CA TRP A 167 -10.93 17.60 -23.23
C TRP A 167 -12.46 17.60 -23.15
N THR A 168 -13.10 16.68 -23.88
CA THR A 168 -14.52 16.37 -23.69
C THR A 168 -14.71 15.32 -22.58
N ASP A 169 -15.86 15.35 -21.89
CA ASP A 169 -16.20 14.33 -20.89
C ASP A 169 -16.30 12.92 -21.51
N ALA A 170 -16.71 12.85 -22.78
CA ALA A 170 -16.73 11.61 -23.56
C ALA A 170 -15.31 11.05 -23.81
N ASP A 171 -14.34 11.91 -24.13
CA ASP A 171 -12.94 11.50 -24.28
C ASP A 171 -12.34 11.05 -22.94
N LYS A 172 -12.63 11.77 -21.84
CA LYS A 172 -12.19 11.35 -20.49
C LYS A 172 -12.74 9.99 -20.10
N ALA A 173 -14.05 9.79 -20.22
CA ALA A 173 -14.71 8.51 -19.90
C ALA A 173 -14.23 7.36 -20.81
N ALA A 174 -13.95 7.62 -22.09
CA ALA A 174 -13.37 6.64 -23.00
C ALA A 174 -11.93 6.27 -22.62
N VAL A 175 -11.11 7.23 -22.19
CA VAL A 175 -9.76 7.00 -21.66
C VAL A 175 -9.80 6.18 -20.38
N GLU A 176 -10.66 6.53 -19.42
CA GLU A 176 -10.82 5.81 -18.16
C GLU A 176 -11.26 4.36 -18.38
N LYS A 177 -12.25 4.16 -19.26
CA LYS A 177 -12.71 2.84 -19.68
C LYS A 177 -11.59 2.05 -20.35
N GLY A 178 -10.86 2.63 -21.30
CA GLY A 178 -9.75 1.97 -22.00
C GLY A 178 -8.60 1.59 -21.05
N ILE A 179 -8.32 2.43 -20.04
CA ILE A 179 -7.40 2.14 -18.94
C ILE A 179 -7.90 0.97 -18.09
N GLN A 180 -9.20 0.90 -17.77
CA GLN A 180 -9.79 -0.17 -16.98
C GLN A 180 -9.79 -1.52 -17.74
N GLU A 181 -10.23 -1.54 -18.99
CA GLU A 181 -10.15 -2.74 -19.84
C GLU A 181 -8.70 -3.23 -20.00
N TRP A 182 -7.74 -2.31 -20.12
CA TRP A 182 -6.30 -2.63 -20.13
C TRP A 182 -5.79 -3.19 -18.80
N LYS A 183 -6.28 -2.71 -17.64
CA LYS A 183 -5.95 -3.28 -16.31
C LYS A 183 -6.47 -4.71 -16.19
N GLU A 184 -7.70 -4.97 -16.65
CA GLU A 184 -8.37 -6.28 -16.55
C GLU A 184 -7.71 -7.35 -17.44
N ASN A 185 -7.19 -6.96 -18.61
CA ASN A 185 -6.45 -7.86 -19.50
C ASN A 185 -5.04 -8.24 -19.01
N LYS A 186 -4.57 -7.74 -17.84
CA LYS A 186 -3.26 -8.10 -17.28
C LYS A 186 -3.28 -9.39 -16.46
N SER A 187 -2.58 -10.40 -16.97
CA SER A 187 -2.23 -11.61 -16.22
C SER A 187 -0.86 -11.53 -15.53
N GLY A 188 -0.54 -12.51 -14.68
CA GLY A 188 0.77 -12.68 -14.04
C GLY A 188 1.04 -11.80 -12.80
N VAL A 189 2.27 -11.89 -12.29
CA VAL A 189 2.71 -11.13 -11.11
C VAL A 189 3.02 -9.69 -11.51
N GLN A 190 2.14 -8.77 -11.16
CA GLN A 190 2.30 -7.35 -11.42
C GLN A 190 3.06 -6.66 -10.26
N ILE A 191 4.09 -5.89 -10.60
CA ILE A 191 4.95 -5.12 -9.68
C ILE A 191 5.16 -3.74 -10.29
N ALA A 192 4.89 -2.67 -9.53
CA ALA A 192 5.32 -1.32 -9.88
C ALA A 192 5.32 -0.35 -8.69
N SER A 193 6.16 0.68 -8.80
CA SER A 193 6.23 1.85 -7.91
C SER A 193 4.94 2.66 -7.89
N THR A 194 4.17 2.55 -8.96
CA THR A 194 3.12 3.47 -9.42
C THR A 194 2.13 2.69 -10.30
N THR A 195 0.95 3.24 -10.65
CA THR A 195 -0.20 2.32 -10.90
C THR A 195 -1.05 2.46 -12.24
N LEU A 196 -1.14 3.66 -12.87
CA LEU A 196 -1.87 4.25 -14.07
C LEU A 196 -2.97 5.40 -13.88
N GLN A 197 -2.75 6.49 -13.11
CA GLN A 197 -3.52 7.76 -13.07
C GLN A 197 -3.40 8.48 -14.41
N PRO A 198 -4.52 8.84 -15.05
CA PRO A 198 -4.52 9.87 -16.07
C PRO A 198 -4.48 11.28 -15.47
N TRP A 199 -5.37 11.62 -14.52
CA TRP A 199 -5.67 13.02 -14.16
C TRP A 199 -4.98 13.59 -12.92
N LEU A 200 -4.35 12.76 -12.07
CA LEU A 200 -3.45 13.24 -11.02
C LEU A 200 -2.42 14.20 -11.64
N ASP A 201 -2.19 15.36 -11.02
CA ASP A 201 -1.15 16.30 -11.47
C ASP A 201 -1.34 16.80 -12.94
N SER A 202 -2.60 16.84 -13.38
CA SER A 202 -3.03 17.37 -14.69
C SER A 202 -2.75 18.87 -14.93
N GLN A 203 -2.27 19.59 -13.91
CA GLN A 203 -1.78 20.97 -14.03
C GLN A 203 -0.38 21.05 -14.66
N HIS A 204 0.48 20.06 -14.41
CA HIS A 204 1.85 20.00 -14.97
C HIS A 204 1.96 19.07 -16.17
N ARG A 205 1.03 18.12 -16.32
CA ARG A 205 1.13 17.05 -17.32
C ARG A 205 0.64 17.45 -18.70
N ARG A 206 1.33 16.91 -19.70
CA ARG A 206 0.97 17.01 -21.12
C ARG A 206 0.46 15.67 -21.63
N TYR A 207 -0.48 15.70 -22.57
CA TYR A 207 -1.31 14.54 -22.92
C TYR A 207 -1.43 14.34 -24.43
N TRP A 208 -1.03 13.17 -24.94
CA TRP A 208 -1.26 12.79 -26.34
C TRP A 208 -2.31 11.69 -26.41
N LEU A 209 -3.31 11.88 -27.28
CA LEU A 209 -4.43 10.96 -27.45
C LEU A 209 -4.38 10.33 -28.85
N ALA A 210 -4.31 9.01 -28.89
CA ALA A 210 -4.44 8.24 -30.13
C ALA A 210 -5.92 7.94 -30.38
N LYS A 211 -6.44 8.39 -31.52
CA LYS A 211 -7.78 8.07 -32.01
C LYS A 211 -7.71 7.21 -33.26
N LYS A 212 -8.71 6.32 -33.41
CA LYS A 212 -9.00 5.58 -34.64
C LYS A 212 -10.51 5.62 -34.84
N ASP A 213 -10.95 6.03 -36.02
CA ASP A 213 -12.39 6.22 -36.33
C ASP A 213 -13.08 7.08 -35.25
N ASP A 214 -12.41 8.19 -34.89
CA ASP A 214 -12.71 9.15 -33.81
C ASP A 214 -12.80 8.61 -32.37
N GLN A 215 -12.66 7.29 -32.17
CA GLN A 215 -12.62 6.66 -30.85
C GLN A 215 -11.20 6.67 -30.24
N PRO A 216 -11.01 7.06 -28.97
CA PRO A 216 -9.77 6.85 -28.25
C PRO A 216 -9.33 5.38 -28.20
N VAL A 217 -8.12 5.10 -28.67
CA VAL A 217 -7.47 3.77 -28.66
C VAL A 217 -6.15 3.76 -27.87
N GLY A 218 -5.68 4.90 -27.38
CA GLY A 218 -4.55 4.96 -26.46
C GLY A 218 -4.23 6.37 -26.00
N ILE A 219 -3.44 6.47 -24.93
CA ILE A 219 -3.03 7.72 -24.32
C ILE A 219 -1.55 7.69 -23.91
N LEU A 220 -0.85 8.79 -24.09
CA LEU A 220 0.47 9.04 -23.52
C LEU A 220 0.43 10.29 -22.63
N ILE A 221 1.18 10.23 -21.55
CA ILE A 221 1.24 11.25 -20.50
C ILE A 221 2.70 11.57 -20.23
N LEU A 222 3.07 12.84 -20.42
CA LEU A 222 4.36 13.37 -19.99
C LEU A 222 4.20 14.11 -18.66
N THR A 223 5.11 13.84 -17.73
CA THR A 223 5.30 14.62 -16.49
C THR A 223 6.63 15.38 -16.61
N PRO A 224 6.69 16.68 -16.32
CA PRO A 224 7.94 17.44 -16.22
C PRO A 224 8.79 16.96 -15.05
N ILE A 225 10.11 16.96 -15.21
CA ILE A 225 11.12 16.68 -14.19
C ILE A 225 12.28 17.68 -14.34
N GLN A 226 13.34 17.61 -13.54
CA GLN A 226 14.38 18.66 -13.48
C GLN A 226 14.93 19.18 -14.84
N ALA A 227 15.38 20.44 -14.84
CA ALA A 227 15.94 21.17 -15.98
C ALA A 227 14.99 21.33 -17.18
N SER A 228 15.25 20.63 -18.29
CA SER A 228 14.48 20.65 -19.55
C SER A 228 13.92 19.25 -19.88
N SER A 229 13.74 18.40 -18.85
CA SER A 229 13.56 16.95 -19.00
C SER A 229 12.13 16.50 -18.72
N TRP A 230 11.64 15.49 -19.45
CA TRP A 230 10.28 14.94 -19.30
C TRP A 230 10.30 13.44 -19.04
N GLN A 231 9.42 12.94 -18.16
CA GLN A 231 9.14 11.52 -18.03
C GLN A 231 7.90 11.11 -18.82
N ILE A 232 8.01 10.06 -19.63
CA ILE A 232 6.86 9.27 -20.13
C ILE A 232 6.26 8.52 -18.94
N LYS A 233 5.36 9.21 -18.24
CA LYS A 233 4.68 8.73 -17.04
C LYS A 233 3.77 7.55 -17.36
N ASN A 234 3.11 7.58 -18.51
CA ASN A 234 2.29 6.49 -19.05
C ASN A 234 2.32 6.53 -20.59
N ALA A 235 2.35 5.38 -21.27
CA ALA A 235 2.17 5.29 -22.74
C ALA A 235 1.41 4.00 -23.10
N VAL A 236 0.09 4.11 -23.14
CA VAL A 236 -0.84 2.96 -23.05
C VAL A 236 -1.68 2.87 -24.31
N SER A 237 -1.65 1.72 -24.96
CA SER A 237 -2.63 1.35 -25.99
C SER A 237 -3.70 0.43 -25.39
N PHE A 238 -4.97 0.76 -25.64
CA PHE A 238 -6.12 0.01 -25.13
C PHE A 238 -6.29 -1.33 -25.87
N PRO A 239 -7.07 -2.30 -25.36
CA PRO A 239 -7.12 -3.65 -25.95
C PRO A 239 -7.59 -3.72 -27.41
N SER A 240 -8.32 -2.71 -27.89
CA SER A 240 -8.78 -2.56 -29.28
C SER A 240 -7.77 -1.89 -30.23
N ALA A 241 -6.62 -1.45 -29.73
CA ALA A 241 -5.70 -0.59 -30.46
C ALA A 241 -4.95 -1.31 -31.60
N PRO A 242 -4.80 -0.69 -32.79
CA PRO A 242 -3.98 -1.24 -33.86
C PRO A 242 -2.49 -1.38 -33.48
N LYS A 243 -1.81 -2.35 -34.09
CA LYS A 243 -0.35 -2.54 -33.94
C LYS A 243 0.39 -1.27 -34.38
N GLY A 244 1.23 -0.72 -33.50
CA GLY A 244 1.96 0.53 -33.70
C GLY A 244 1.40 1.74 -32.96
N THR A 245 0.24 1.62 -32.28
CA THR A 245 -0.36 2.75 -31.53
C THR A 245 0.55 3.28 -30.42
N SER A 246 1.25 2.40 -29.69
CA SER A 246 2.22 2.81 -28.65
C SER A 246 3.42 3.55 -29.26
N GLU A 247 3.97 3.04 -30.37
CA GLU A 247 5.06 3.70 -31.08
C GLU A 247 4.67 5.06 -31.66
N ALA A 248 3.47 5.20 -32.22
CA ALA A 248 2.96 6.46 -32.75
C ALA A 248 2.77 7.52 -31.64
N LEU A 249 2.20 7.14 -30.50
CA LEU A 249 2.06 8.02 -29.34
C LEU A 249 3.40 8.62 -28.90
N ILE A 250 4.40 7.76 -28.68
CA ILE A 250 5.73 8.18 -28.21
C ILE A 250 6.44 9.03 -29.27
N PHE A 251 6.42 8.60 -30.53
CA PHE A 251 7.10 9.32 -31.61
C PHE A 251 6.51 10.70 -31.89
N THR A 252 5.17 10.85 -31.84
CA THR A 252 4.54 12.17 -31.97
C THR A 252 4.92 13.09 -30.82
N ALA A 253 4.89 12.62 -29.57
CA ALA A 253 5.30 13.43 -28.41
C ALA A 253 6.78 13.87 -28.46
N LEU A 254 7.69 12.98 -28.90
CA LEU A 254 9.10 13.33 -29.14
C LEU A 254 9.25 14.38 -30.24
N LYS A 255 8.51 14.23 -31.35
CA LYS A 255 8.51 15.18 -32.47
C LYS A 255 8.01 16.57 -32.04
N ASP A 256 6.91 16.62 -31.32
CA ASP A 256 6.28 17.89 -30.92
C ASP A 256 7.19 18.66 -29.95
N LEU A 257 7.84 17.97 -28.99
CA LEU A 257 8.85 18.54 -28.10
C LEU A 257 10.09 19.08 -28.85
N HIS A 258 10.61 18.35 -29.84
CA HIS A 258 11.77 18.83 -30.62
C HIS A 258 11.41 20.03 -31.50
N GLU A 259 10.21 20.06 -32.08
CA GLU A 259 9.77 21.26 -32.80
C GLU A 259 9.61 22.47 -31.89
N GLU A 260 9.20 22.29 -30.63
CA GLU A 260 9.15 23.36 -29.61
C GLU A 260 10.54 23.84 -29.19
N GLU A 261 11.47 22.92 -29.00
CA GLU A 261 12.89 23.19 -28.75
C GLU A 261 13.50 24.04 -29.87
N GLU A 262 13.35 23.64 -31.13
CA GLU A 262 13.88 24.40 -32.27
C GLU A 262 13.21 25.77 -32.43
N LYS A 263 11.89 25.89 -32.15
CA LYS A 263 11.19 27.20 -32.12
C LYS A 263 11.74 28.11 -31.01
N ALA A 264 12.07 27.57 -29.84
CA ALA A 264 12.68 28.32 -28.74
C ALA A 264 14.13 28.74 -29.07
N ARG A 265 14.96 27.80 -29.55
CA ARG A 265 16.35 28.05 -29.96
C ARG A 265 16.42 29.11 -31.07
N ALA A 266 15.59 29.00 -32.10
CA ALA A 266 15.53 29.97 -33.20
C ALA A 266 15.01 31.37 -32.80
N SER A 267 14.28 31.48 -31.69
CA SER A 267 13.79 32.76 -31.15
C SER A 267 14.63 33.31 -29.98
N GLY A 268 15.71 32.62 -29.59
CA GLY A 268 16.53 32.97 -28.42
C GLY A 268 15.82 32.82 -27.07
N GLN A 269 14.73 32.05 -27.03
CA GLN A 269 13.95 31.79 -25.82
C GLN A 269 14.45 30.53 -25.10
N LYS A 270 14.10 30.40 -23.82
CA LYS A 270 14.30 29.15 -23.06
C LYS A 270 13.41 28.04 -23.63
N ILE A 271 13.93 26.81 -23.59
CA ILE A 271 13.20 25.58 -23.95
C ILE A 271 11.90 25.50 -23.10
N PRO A 272 10.73 25.21 -23.70
CA PRO A 272 9.45 25.17 -22.99
C PRO A 272 9.44 24.08 -21.91
N HIS A 273 9.42 24.52 -20.66
CA HIS A 273 9.39 23.65 -19.48
C HIS A 273 8.86 24.45 -18.27
N PRO A 274 8.12 23.85 -17.31
CA PRO A 274 7.64 24.57 -16.13
C PRO A 274 8.75 25.24 -15.30
N ALA A 275 9.92 24.60 -15.17
CA ALA A 275 11.09 25.20 -14.51
C ALA A 275 11.65 26.45 -15.24
N ASN A 276 11.31 26.63 -16.51
CA ASN A 276 11.66 27.80 -17.31
C ASN A 276 10.56 28.89 -17.33
N GLY A 277 9.43 28.67 -16.66
CA GLY A 277 8.34 29.64 -16.50
C GLY A 277 7.55 29.94 -17.77
N ASN A 278 7.68 29.12 -18.82
CA ASN A 278 7.17 29.43 -20.16
C ASN A 278 6.42 28.24 -20.77
N THR A 279 5.09 28.23 -20.60
CA THR A 279 4.15 27.40 -21.37
C THR A 279 2.99 28.28 -21.83
N THR A 280 2.87 28.51 -23.14
CA THR A 280 1.86 29.39 -23.74
C THR A 280 0.51 28.67 -23.83
N GLY A 281 -0.35 28.83 -22.81
CA GLY A 281 -1.66 28.16 -22.77
C GLY A 281 -2.60 28.55 -21.61
N GLU A 282 -2.47 29.77 -21.09
CA GLU A 282 -3.22 30.35 -19.96
C GLU A 282 -3.19 29.61 -18.61
N ALA A 283 -2.51 30.24 -17.63
CA ALA A 283 -2.90 30.18 -16.23
C ALA A 283 -2.61 31.54 -15.56
N ILE A 284 -3.64 32.24 -15.07
CA ILE A 284 -3.48 33.54 -14.37
C ILE A 284 -4.15 33.49 -13.00
N GLN A 285 -3.32 33.14 -12.00
CA GLN A 285 -3.20 33.67 -10.62
C GLN A 285 -4.45 33.89 -9.71
N PRO A 286 -4.32 33.71 -8.38
CA PRO A 286 -5.46 33.64 -7.45
C PRO A 286 -5.79 34.95 -6.71
N VAL A 287 -7.09 35.20 -6.45
CA VAL A 287 -7.56 36.22 -5.48
C VAL A 287 -8.88 35.79 -4.82
N GLY A 288 -8.97 35.88 -3.48
CA GLY A 288 -10.25 36.08 -2.78
C GLY A 288 -10.83 34.89 -2.00
N ASN A 289 -10.98 35.06 -0.69
CA ASN A 289 -11.54 34.08 0.26
C ASN A 289 -12.93 33.53 -0.12
N GLY A 290 -13.08 32.20 -0.09
CA GLY A 290 -14.36 31.49 -0.09
C GLY A 290 -14.25 30.17 0.70
N ALA A 291 -15.29 29.81 1.47
CA ALA A 291 -15.33 28.56 2.23
C ALA A 291 -15.77 27.38 1.31
N PRO A 292 -15.39 26.12 1.64
CA PRO A 292 -15.39 25.04 0.65
C PRO A 292 -16.76 24.41 0.38
N THR A 293 -16.98 24.04 -0.89
CA THR A 293 -17.94 23.01 -1.32
C THR A 293 -17.17 21.76 -1.74
N ALA A 294 -17.76 20.59 -1.53
CA ALA A 294 -17.07 19.30 -1.59
C ALA A 294 -17.18 18.56 -2.95
N ASP A 295 -16.65 17.34 -2.93
CA ASP A 295 -16.92 16.20 -3.82
C ASP A 295 -16.06 16.00 -5.09
N SER A 296 -16.04 14.74 -5.53
CA SER A 296 -15.44 14.22 -6.77
C SER A 296 -13.91 14.12 -6.83
N ALA A 297 -13.32 13.31 -5.95
CA ALA A 297 -12.03 12.66 -6.21
C ALA A 297 -12.23 11.25 -6.80
N SER A 298 -11.44 10.88 -7.81
CA SER A 298 -11.23 9.50 -8.26
C SER A 298 -9.78 9.33 -8.69
N GLU A 299 -9.09 8.29 -8.19
CA GLU A 299 -7.64 8.16 -8.31
C GLU A 299 -7.25 6.87 -9.04
N ILE A 300 -7.31 6.98 -10.37
CA ILE A 300 -7.33 5.90 -11.32
C ILE A 300 -5.92 5.37 -11.71
N SER A 301 -4.78 5.67 -11.01
CA SER A 301 -3.52 4.83 -10.84
C SER A 301 -2.00 5.33 -10.47
N SER A 302 -0.78 5.70 -11.07
CA SER A 302 0.02 6.27 -12.29
C SER A 302 1.41 5.65 -12.79
N ALA A 303 1.45 4.56 -13.60
CA ALA A 303 2.65 3.75 -13.96
C ALA A 303 3.29 3.86 -15.38
N SER A 304 4.63 3.90 -15.49
CA SER A 304 5.40 3.87 -16.77
C SER A 304 5.44 2.50 -17.47
N SER A 305 4.27 2.03 -17.91
CA SER A 305 4.10 0.85 -18.76
C SER A 305 3.96 1.23 -20.22
N VAL A 306 4.68 0.54 -21.11
CA VAL A 306 4.34 0.46 -22.53
C VAL A 306 3.77 -0.92 -22.85
N SER A 307 2.73 -0.96 -23.68
CA SER A 307 2.02 -2.18 -24.10
C SER A 307 2.75 -2.89 -25.25
N ILE A 308 3.39 -4.03 -24.94
CA ILE A 308 3.98 -4.91 -25.97
C ILE A 308 2.92 -5.91 -26.43
N SER A 309 2.47 -5.81 -27.68
CA SER A 309 1.65 -6.85 -28.31
C SER A 309 2.45 -8.14 -28.48
N ALA A 310 1.87 -9.29 -28.16
CA ALA A 310 2.50 -10.58 -28.43
C ALA A 310 2.73 -10.79 -29.94
N PRO A 311 3.79 -11.53 -30.34
CA PRO A 311 3.89 -12.09 -31.69
C PRO A 311 2.67 -12.98 -31.97
N SER A 312 2.17 -12.93 -33.20
CA SER A 312 1.25 -13.93 -33.73
C SER A 312 2.06 -15.12 -34.25
N GLU A 313 1.58 -16.34 -34.03
CA GLU A 313 2.19 -17.59 -34.51
C GLU A 313 2.02 -17.71 -36.04
N ASP A 314 2.83 -16.97 -36.82
CA ASP A 314 2.81 -17.01 -38.31
C ASP A 314 4.06 -16.37 -38.97
N GLU A 315 5.25 -16.51 -38.38
CA GLU A 315 6.54 -16.18 -39.06
C GLU A 315 7.53 -17.35 -38.87
N SER A 316 7.58 -18.27 -39.85
CA SER A 316 8.42 -19.48 -39.86
C SER A 316 9.69 -19.33 -40.73
N GLU A 317 10.63 -18.48 -40.30
CA GLU A 317 11.95 -18.38 -40.93
C GLU A 317 13.02 -19.21 -40.20
N SER A 318 13.90 -19.87 -40.96
CA SER A 318 14.84 -20.87 -40.47
C SER A 318 16.13 -20.26 -39.89
N LEU A 319 16.20 -20.18 -38.56
CA LEU A 319 17.44 -19.86 -37.84
C LEU A 319 18.45 -21.03 -37.93
N SER A 320 19.50 -20.83 -38.72
CA SER A 320 20.66 -21.73 -38.76
C SER A 320 21.57 -21.48 -37.55
N THR A 321 21.89 -22.56 -36.83
CA THR A 321 22.77 -22.55 -35.65
C THR A 321 24.23 -22.25 -36.00
N PRO A 322 24.88 -21.27 -35.36
CA PRO A 322 26.34 -21.19 -35.33
C PRO A 322 26.92 -22.37 -34.52
N HIS A 323 28.01 -22.98 -34.98
CA HIS A 323 28.75 -23.96 -34.19
C HIS A 323 29.50 -23.29 -33.04
N ALA A 324 29.55 -23.97 -31.88
CA ALA A 324 30.49 -23.63 -30.81
C ALA A 324 31.82 -24.36 -31.04
N GLU A 325 32.90 -23.61 -31.24
CA GLU A 325 34.27 -24.15 -31.23
C GLU A 325 34.88 -24.07 -29.81
N ASN A 326 35.61 -25.13 -29.42
CA ASN A 326 36.23 -25.22 -28.10
C ASN A 326 37.57 -24.48 -28.04
N GLY A 327 37.58 -23.24 -27.55
CA GLY A 327 38.79 -22.51 -27.18
C GLY A 327 39.21 -22.78 -25.73
N SER A 328 40.35 -23.43 -25.51
CA SER A 328 40.85 -23.77 -24.16
C SER A 328 41.83 -22.74 -23.60
N GLY A 329 41.57 -22.27 -22.39
CA GLY A 329 42.59 -21.78 -21.45
C GLY A 329 42.84 -20.27 -21.41
N SER A 330 42.47 -19.63 -20.30
CA SER A 330 43.27 -18.54 -19.72
C SER A 330 43.08 -18.43 -18.20
N THR A 331 44.19 -18.11 -17.55
CA THR A 331 44.46 -18.02 -16.10
C THR A 331 43.49 -17.15 -15.29
N THR A 332 43.18 -17.58 -14.07
CA THR A 332 42.51 -16.74 -13.05
C THR A 332 43.35 -15.55 -12.63
N THR A 333 42.85 -14.32 -12.84
CA THR A 333 43.42 -13.09 -12.29
C THR A 333 42.41 -12.36 -11.41
N ASN A 334 42.81 -11.99 -10.19
CA ASN A 334 41.98 -11.20 -9.27
C ASN A 334 41.90 -9.74 -9.73
N GLY A 335 40.89 -9.41 -10.54
CA GLY A 335 40.57 -8.02 -10.84
C GLY A 335 40.07 -7.29 -9.60
N LYS A 336 40.81 -6.26 -9.15
CA LYS A 336 40.17 -5.14 -8.44
C LYS A 336 39.19 -4.49 -9.41
N GLY A 337 38.02 -4.09 -8.94
CA GLY A 337 37.09 -3.31 -9.76
C GLY A 337 37.76 -2.02 -10.22
N THR A 338 37.85 -1.82 -11.53
CA THR A 338 38.06 -0.48 -12.11
C THR A 338 36.85 0.37 -11.77
N GLU A 339 37.07 1.63 -11.40
CA GLU A 339 35.99 2.59 -11.21
C GLU A 339 35.17 2.69 -12.51
N PRO A 340 33.82 2.62 -12.45
CA PRO A 340 32.99 2.87 -13.62
C PRO A 340 33.20 4.33 -14.08
N ALA A 341 33.11 4.56 -15.39
CA ALA A 341 33.20 5.90 -15.93
C ALA A 341 32.13 6.82 -15.32
N ALA A 342 32.45 8.11 -15.20
CA ALA A 342 31.52 9.12 -14.68
C ALA A 342 30.19 9.07 -15.46
N SER A 343 29.09 8.92 -14.72
CA SER A 343 27.75 9.02 -15.33
C SER A 343 27.57 10.45 -15.84
N LYS A 344 27.06 10.56 -17.07
CA LYS A 344 26.42 11.79 -17.53
C LYS A 344 25.00 11.72 -16.99
N THR A 345 24.68 12.39 -15.89
CA THR A 345 23.28 12.46 -15.42
C THR A 345 22.46 13.31 -16.42
N HIS A 346 21.93 12.66 -17.46
CA HIS A 346 21.42 13.32 -18.68
C HIS A 346 20.31 14.35 -18.39
N HIS A 347 19.54 14.17 -17.32
CA HIS A 347 18.43 15.05 -16.92
C HIS A 347 18.86 16.44 -16.43
N ARG A 348 20.16 16.69 -16.21
CA ARG A 348 20.68 18.01 -15.81
C ARG A 348 21.14 18.87 -16.98
N ASP A 349 21.01 18.36 -18.20
CA ASP A 349 21.26 19.10 -19.43
C ASP A 349 20.17 20.17 -19.62
N THR A 350 20.56 21.44 -19.61
CA THR A 350 19.65 22.58 -19.81
C THR A 350 19.62 23.07 -21.25
N GLU A 351 20.54 22.61 -22.11
CA GLU A 351 20.74 23.13 -23.47
C GLU A 351 19.95 22.35 -24.54
N ARG A 352 19.36 21.20 -24.18
CA ARG A 352 18.45 20.40 -25.02
C ARG A 352 17.32 19.75 -24.20
N VAL A 353 16.28 19.28 -24.88
CA VAL A 353 15.22 18.44 -24.30
C VAL A 353 15.73 17.00 -24.15
N THR A 354 15.43 16.36 -23.02
CA THR A 354 15.54 14.90 -22.88
C THR A 354 14.25 14.28 -22.38
N VAL A 355 13.97 13.04 -22.80
CA VAL A 355 12.74 12.33 -22.45
C VAL A 355 13.07 10.95 -21.92
N THR A 356 12.62 10.61 -20.71
CA THR A 356 12.87 9.30 -20.11
C THR A 356 11.62 8.44 -20.01
N PHE A 357 11.76 7.13 -20.22
CA PHE A 357 10.72 6.17 -19.87
C PHE A 357 10.67 5.84 -18.36
N GLY A 358 11.50 6.50 -17.55
CA GLY A 358 11.77 6.18 -16.15
C GLY A 358 12.51 4.86 -15.98
N ILE A 359 12.68 4.45 -14.73
CA ILE A 359 13.43 3.25 -14.35
C ILE A 359 12.97 1.93 -15.02
N SER A 360 13.94 1.07 -15.27
CA SER A 360 13.87 -0.30 -15.81
C SER A 360 14.76 -1.26 -15.00
N ALA A 361 14.49 -2.55 -15.11
CA ALA A 361 15.31 -3.59 -14.48
C ALA A 361 16.52 -3.93 -15.36
N SER A 362 17.74 -3.89 -14.80
CA SER A 362 18.96 -4.22 -15.53
C SER A 362 19.02 -5.71 -15.90
N PRO A 363 19.55 -6.12 -17.07
CA PRO A 363 19.89 -7.52 -17.33
C PRO A 363 20.97 -8.04 -16.38
N GLU A 364 21.76 -7.14 -15.75
CA GLU A 364 22.85 -7.46 -14.85
C GLU A 364 22.60 -7.03 -13.40
N PHE A 365 23.31 -7.68 -12.48
CA PHE A 365 23.37 -7.31 -11.07
C PHE A 365 24.84 -7.06 -10.71
N GLN A 366 25.21 -5.80 -10.53
CA GLN A 366 26.59 -5.37 -10.29
C GLN A 366 26.72 -4.80 -8.85
N PRO A 367 27.62 -5.34 -8.00
CA PRO A 367 28.01 -4.66 -6.76
C PRO A 367 28.87 -3.44 -7.09
N ILE A 368 28.62 -2.30 -6.43
CA ILE A 368 29.29 -1.03 -6.73
C ILE A 368 30.23 -0.64 -5.58
N ARG A 369 29.70 -0.25 -4.41
CA ARG A 369 30.48 0.02 -3.19
C ARG A 369 30.09 -0.93 -2.04
N ASN A 370 31.05 -1.18 -1.15
CA ASN A 370 30.89 -1.83 0.17
C ASN A 370 30.06 -3.14 0.19
N LEU A 371 30.10 -3.93 -0.89
CA LEU A 371 29.41 -5.21 -0.98
C LEU A 371 30.31 -6.29 -1.57
N GLY A 372 30.49 -7.40 -0.85
CA GLY A 372 31.40 -8.47 -1.25
C GLY A 372 30.96 -9.88 -0.83
N GLY A 373 31.76 -10.86 -1.23
CA GLY A 373 31.62 -12.26 -0.83
C GLY A 373 30.28 -12.89 -1.22
N TRP A 374 29.68 -13.63 -0.29
CA TRP A 374 28.49 -14.45 -0.56
C TRP A 374 27.19 -13.63 -0.68
N LYS A 375 27.10 -12.44 -0.04
CA LYS A 375 25.91 -11.56 -0.12
C LYS A 375 25.59 -11.20 -1.58
N VAL A 376 26.60 -10.89 -2.40
CA VAL A 376 26.48 -10.62 -3.85
C VAL A 376 25.78 -11.77 -4.58
N LYS A 377 26.24 -13.02 -4.38
CA LYS A 377 25.69 -14.20 -5.06
C LYS A 377 24.24 -14.50 -4.63
N ALA A 378 23.91 -14.27 -3.36
CA ALA A 378 22.55 -14.46 -2.84
C ALA A 378 21.57 -13.40 -3.38
N LEU A 379 21.98 -12.12 -3.40
CA LEU A 379 21.17 -11.02 -3.93
C LEU A 379 20.99 -11.12 -5.44
N GLY A 380 22.06 -11.34 -6.22
CA GLY A 380 21.96 -11.52 -7.68
C GLY A 380 21.06 -12.69 -8.10
N LYS A 381 21.13 -13.83 -7.40
CA LYS A 381 20.22 -14.97 -7.64
C LYS A 381 18.75 -14.62 -7.31
N THR A 382 18.52 -13.80 -6.28
CA THR A 382 17.18 -13.32 -5.90
C THR A 382 16.65 -12.33 -6.92
N TYR A 383 17.49 -11.37 -7.34
CA TYR A 383 17.20 -10.38 -8.36
C TYR A 383 16.78 -11.04 -9.67
N ASN A 384 17.60 -11.95 -10.23
CA ASN A 384 17.29 -12.65 -11.48
C ASN A 384 15.94 -13.39 -11.40
N LYS A 385 15.65 -14.06 -10.26
CA LYS A 385 14.37 -14.74 -10.05
C LYS A 385 13.17 -13.78 -10.07
N VAL A 386 13.33 -12.57 -9.52
CA VAL A 386 12.29 -11.52 -9.53
C VAL A 386 12.15 -10.90 -10.93
N ALA A 387 13.26 -10.51 -11.55
CA ALA A 387 13.27 -9.83 -12.84
C ALA A 387 12.69 -10.71 -13.96
N SER A 388 13.09 -11.99 -14.04
CA SER A 388 12.48 -12.94 -14.98
C SER A 388 11.03 -13.28 -14.59
N GLY A 389 10.75 -13.52 -13.31
CA GLY A 389 9.42 -13.93 -12.83
C GLY A 389 8.32 -12.87 -13.00
N ALA A 390 8.69 -11.59 -13.01
CA ALA A 390 7.79 -10.46 -13.29
C ALA A 390 8.01 -9.83 -14.68
N LYS A 391 8.78 -10.49 -15.56
CA LYS A 391 9.07 -10.06 -16.95
C LYS A 391 9.59 -8.61 -17.07
N LEU A 392 10.40 -8.16 -16.11
CA LEU A 392 10.82 -6.76 -16.05
C LEU A 392 11.79 -6.39 -17.19
N ILE A 393 12.67 -7.32 -17.58
CA ILE A 393 13.67 -7.13 -18.64
C ILE A 393 13.03 -6.84 -20.01
N GLN A 394 11.87 -7.45 -20.31
CA GLN A 394 11.16 -7.29 -21.59
C GLN A 394 10.69 -5.85 -21.85
N ARG A 395 10.72 -4.96 -20.84
CA ARG A 395 10.42 -3.53 -21.02
C ARG A 395 11.55 -2.78 -21.74
N GLY A 396 12.81 -3.13 -21.48
CA GLY A 396 13.97 -2.54 -22.18
C GLY A 396 13.97 -2.88 -23.67
N GLU A 397 13.61 -4.12 -24.02
CA GLU A 397 13.47 -4.59 -25.42
C GLU A 397 12.44 -3.79 -26.23
N PHE A 398 11.48 -3.13 -25.59
CA PHE A 398 10.60 -2.18 -26.27
C PHE A 398 11.25 -0.79 -26.43
N ARG A 399 11.91 -0.30 -25.36
CA ARG A 399 12.42 1.08 -25.27
C ARG A 399 13.60 1.31 -26.21
N SER A 400 14.45 0.30 -26.42
CA SER A 400 15.57 0.33 -27.37
C SER A 400 15.17 0.57 -28.84
N LYS A 401 13.89 0.43 -29.22
CA LYS A 401 13.37 0.87 -30.53
C LYS A 401 13.55 2.36 -30.79
N PHE A 402 13.71 3.15 -29.72
CA PHE A 402 13.91 4.60 -29.73
C PHE A 402 15.38 4.98 -29.49
N ASP A 403 16.31 4.02 -29.63
CA ASP A 403 17.75 4.19 -29.39
C ASP A 403 18.05 4.86 -28.03
N SER A 404 17.36 4.36 -26.98
CA SER A 404 17.45 4.91 -25.62
C SER A 404 18.76 4.53 -24.93
N GLU A 405 19.46 5.53 -24.40
CA GLU A 405 20.64 5.37 -23.56
C GLU A 405 20.22 4.94 -22.14
N ALA A 406 21.03 4.11 -21.46
CA ALA A 406 20.71 3.53 -20.16
C ALA A 406 21.63 4.08 -19.06
N ASP A 407 21.18 5.07 -18.29
CA ASP A 407 21.92 5.63 -17.15
C ASP A 407 21.77 4.69 -15.93
N PRO A 408 22.85 4.16 -15.32
CA PRO A 408 22.71 3.17 -14.24
C PRO A 408 22.22 3.78 -12.93
N MET A 409 21.23 3.13 -12.30
CA MET A 409 20.55 3.57 -11.08
C MET A 409 20.72 2.56 -9.95
N TYR A 410 20.78 3.03 -8.71
CA TYR A 410 21.30 2.25 -7.59
C TYR A 410 20.27 1.90 -6.51
N VAL A 411 20.56 0.83 -5.77
CA VAL A 411 19.92 0.51 -4.49
C VAL A 411 21.00 0.52 -3.41
N CYS A 412 20.81 1.35 -2.37
CA CYS A 412 21.79 1.65 -1.33
C CYS A 412 21.21 1.31 0.04
N TYR A 413 21.97 0.60 0.88
CA TYR A 413 21.49 0.13 2.19
C TYR A 413 22.63 -0.08 3.21
N PRO A 414 22.37 0.13 4.53
CA PRO A 414 23.33 -0.22 5.58
C PRO A 414 23.77 -1.68 5.47
N ALA A 415 25.00 -2.00 5.88
CA ALA A 415 25.60 -3.33 5.64
C ALA A 415 24.74 -4.53 6.06
N ASP A 416 23.97 -4.41 7.15
CA ASP A 416 23.01 -5.43 7.65
C ASP A 416 21.53 -5.00 7.52
N GLY A 417 21.27 -3.98 6.71
CA GLY A 417 19.97 -3.39 6.46
C GLY A 417 19.11 -4.13 5.43
N PHE A 418 19.70 -4.85 4.47
CA PHE A 418 18.95 -5.47 3.35
C PHE A 418 19.32 -6.94 3.09
N GLY A 419 18.31 -7.73 2.74
CA GLY A 419 18.39 -9.18 2.55
C GLY A 419 17.05 -9.73 2.05
N LEU A 420 16.86 -11.05 2.11
CA LEU A 420 15.65 -11.70 1.58
C LEU A 420 14.35 -11.13 2.16
N ASP A 421 14.32 -10.82 3.47
CA ASP A 421 13.13 -10.25 4.11
C ASP A 421 12.85 -8.81 3.70
N GLY A 422 13.90 -8.02 3.46
CA GLY A 422 13.79 -6.67 2.89
C GLY A 422 13.29 -6.72 1.45
N VAL A 423 13.78 -7.65 0.63
CA VAL A 423 13.26 -7.88 -0.73
C VAL A 423 11.80 -8.35 -0.69
N ASN A 424 11.43 -9.22 0.25
CA ASN A 424 10.04 -9.65 0.44
C ASN A 424 9.12 -8.49 0.90
N ALA A 425 9.62 -7.58 1.74
CA ALA A 425 8.89 -6.38 2.16
C ALA A 425 8.71 -5.38 1.01
N LEU A 426 9.76 -5.15 0.21
CA LEU A 426 9.72 -4.34 -1.01
C LEU A 426 8.71 -4.91 -2.02
N LEU A 427 8.75 -6.21 -2.25
CA LEU A 427 7.79 -6.91 -3.10
C LEU A 427 6.35 -6.84 -2.57
N LYS A 428 6.13 -6.67 -1.26
CA LYS A 428 4.79 -6.45 -0.70
C LYS A 428 4.28 -5.04 -1.00
N VAL A 429 5.07 -3.99 -0.81
CA VAL A 429 4.62 -2.59 -1.10
C VAL A 429 4.41 -2.33 -2.61
N LEU A 430 5.22 -2.95 -3.47
CA LEU A 430 5.11 -2.80 -4.93
C LEU A 430 4.01 -3.66 -5.59
N ARG A 431 3.30 -4.51 -4.82
CA ARG A 431 2.24 -5.41 -5.33
C ARG A 431 0.81 -4.94 -5.06
N ASN A 432 0.60 -3.94 -4.20
CA ASN A 432 -0.73 -3.52 -3.72
C ASN A 432 -1.56 -2.71 -4.75
N MET A 433 -1.42 -3.01 -6.04
CA MET A 433 -1.92 -2.19 -7.16
C MET A 433 -3.44 -2.27 -7.45
N LYS A 434 -4.24 -2.96 -6.62
CA LYS A 434 -5.67 -3.21 -6.89
C LYS A 434 -6.65 -2.33 -6.08
N ASN A 435 -6.11 -1.47 -5.21
CA ASN A 435 -6.86 -0.84 -4.12
C ASN A 435 -6.51 0.66 -3.98
N ILE A 436 -6.75 1.50 -4.99
CA ILE A 436 -6.49 2.96 -4.89
C ILE A 436 -7.80 3.74 -4.70
N ASP A 437 -8.84 3.49 -5.49
CA ASP A 437 -10.21 3.94 -5.18
C ASP A 437 -10.83 3.16 -3.98
N GLN A 438 -10.01 2.66 -3.07
CA GLN A 438 -10.37 1.79 -1.95
C GLN A 438 -10.26 2.58 -0.63
N PRO A 439 -11.35 2.70 0.15
CA PRO A 439 -11.26 3.22 1.51
C PRO A 439 -10.20 2.43 2.30
N SER A 440 -9.38 3.11 3.11
CA SER A 440 -8.34 2.41 3.86
C SER A 440 -8.98 1.35 4.77
N LEU A 441 -8.24 0.29 5.13
CA LEU A 441 -8.83 -0.80 5.91
C LEU A 441 -9.49 -0.32 7.22
N ALA A 442 -8.97 0.76 7.83
CA ALA A 442 -9.57 1.39 8.99
C ALA A 442 -10.90 2.10 8.66
N ASP A 443 -10.97 2.86 7.56
CA ASP A 443 -12.19 3.52 7.09
C ASP A 443 -13.29 2.49 6.79
N LEU A 444 -12.92 1.45 6.02
CA LEU A 444 -13.82 0.38 5.62
C LEU A 444 -14.33 -0.44 6.83
N ILE A 445 -13.52 -0.58 7.88
CA ILE A 445 -13.95 -1.18 9.16
C ILE A 445 -14.89 -0.25 9.94
N ALA A 446 -14.62 1.05 9.98
CA ALA A 446 -15.46 2.03 10.66
C ALA A 446 -16.86 2.10 10.04
N GLU A 447 -16.95 2.07 8.70
CA GLU A 447 -18.18 2.21 7.94
C GLU A 447 -18.95 0.88 7.75
N GLN A 448 -18.24 -0.21 7.45
CA GLN A 448 -18.81 -1.49 6.98
C GLN A 448 -18.33 -2.71 7.81
N GLY A 449 -17.46 -2.50 8.79
CA GLY A 449 -16.87 -3.58 9.61
C GLY A 449 -17.76 -4.11 10.72
N HIS A 450 -17.44 -5.32 11.16
CA HIS A 450 -18.02 -6.01 12.31
C HIS A 450 -17.05 -5.93 13.51
N SER A 451 -17.49 -6.36 14.70
CA SER A 451 -16.63 -6.31 15.90
C SER A 451 -15.43 -7.27 15.88
N SER A 452 -15.46 -8.28 15.02
CA SER A 452 -14.31 -9.10 14.64
C SER A 452 -13.42 -8.43 13.59
N SER A 453 -13.96 -7.56 12.73
CA SER A 453 -13.17 -6.88 11.69
C SER A 453 -12.18 -5.88 12.28
N THR A 454 -12.49 -5.25 13.43
CA THR A 454 -11.57 -4.33 14.11
C THR A 454 -10.30 -5.00 14.62
N ASP A 455 -10.31 -6.32 14.80
CA ASP A 455 -9.10 -7.08 15.14
C ASP A 455 -8.09 -7.08 13.98
N TRP A 456 -8.55 -6.99 12.73
CA TRP A 456 -7.70 -7.09 11.52
C TRP A 456 -6.64 -5.99 11.40
N LEU A 457 -6.75 -4.92 12.18
CA LEU A 457 -5.76 -3.84 12.21
C LEU A 457 -4.51 -4.20 13.03
N ASP A 458 -4.51 -5.30 13.79
CA ASP A 458 -3.33 -5.85 14.45
C ASP A 458 -2.41 -6.55 13.44
N GLY A 459 -1.10 -6.30 13.53
CA GLY A 459 -0.10 -6.76 12.55
C GLY A 459 0.05 -8.28 12.39
N ARG A 460 -0.63 -9.10 13.21
CA ARG A 460 -0.76 -10.55 13.01
C ARG A 460 -1.68 -10.95 11.85
N TYR A 461 -2.59 -10.05 11.44
CA TYR A 461 -3.58 -10.34 10.40
C TYR A 461 -3.04 -9.99 9.01
N GLU A 462 -3.23 -10.93 8.10
CA GLU A 462 -3.14 -10.68 6.66
C GLU A 462 -4.54 -10.37 6.10
N HIS A 463 -4.60 -9.66 4.97
CA HIS A 463 -5.85 -9.20 4.36
C HIS A 463 -5.91 -9.71 2.93
N TRP A 464 -6.96 -10.45 2.61
CA TRP A 464 -7.22 -10.89 1.25
C TRP A 464 -8.36 -10.08 0.66
N TYR A 465 -8.11 -9.46 -0.49
CA TYR A 465 -9.09 -8.71 -1.27
C TYR A 465 -9.55 -9.57 -2.45
N LEU A 466 -10.82 -9.44 -2.82
CA LEU A 466 -11.35 -10.08 -4.03
C LEU A 466 -10.52 -9.63 -5.26
N PRO A 467 -10.18 -10.51 -6.22
CA PRO A 467 -9.27 -10.15 -7.32
C PRO A 467 -9.77 -9.04 -8.26
N TYR A 468 -11.04 -8.65 -8.14
CA TYR A 468 -11.71 -7.58 -8.86
C TYR A 468 -12.71 -6.89 -7.92
N ARG A 469 -13.09 -5.65 -8.24
CA ARG A 469 -14.21 -4.94 -7.60
C ARG A 469 -15.51 -5.36 -8.29
N PRO A 470 -16.56 -5.81 -7.56
CA PRO A 470 -17.86 -6.09 -8.18
C PRO A 470 -18.47 -4.81 -8.77
N SER A 471 -19.19 -4.93 -9.89
CA SER A 471 -19.91 -3.79 -10.47
C SER A 471 -20.97 -3.28 -9.48
N GLY A 472 -21.07 -1.94 -9.33
CA GLY A 472 -21.93 -1.31 -8.33
C GLY A 472 -21.47 -1.45 -6.88
N SER A 473 -20.18 -1.73 -6.65
CA SER A 473 -19.57 -1.81 -5.31
C SER A 473 -18.56 -0.68 -5.11
N ASP A 474 -18.78 0.18 -4.12
CA ASP A 474 -17.91 1.34 -3.84
C ASP A 474 -16.48 0.92 -3.40
N PHE A 475 -16.34 -0.30 -2.90
CA PHE A 475 -15.08 -0.89 -2.47
C PHE A 475 -14.89 -2.32 -3.00
N THR A 476 -13.64 -2.74 -3.09
CA THR A 476 -13.21 -4.12 -3.33
C THR A 476 -13.39 -4.93 -2.04
N PRO A 477 -14.19 -6.02 -2.04
CA PRO A 477 -14.46 -6.84 -0.87
C PRO A 477 -13.21 -7.43 -0.21
N VAL A 478 -13.21 -7.62 1.12
CA VAL A 478 -12.03 -7.99 1.91
C VAL A 478 -12.32 -8.94 3.07
N GLN A 479 -11.40 -9.85 3.36
CA GLN A 479 -11.37 -10.72 4.55
C GLN A 479 -10.03 -10.61 5.27
N GLY A 480 -10.04 -10.32 6.57
CA GLY A 480 -8.88 -10.49 7.44
C GLY A 480 -8.73 -11.94 7.91
N TYR A 481 -7.50 -12.44 7.95
CA TYR A 481 -7.17 -13.82 8.31
C TYR A 481 -5.79 -13.94 8.97
N MET A 482 -5.51 -15.07 9.62
CA MET A 482 -4.19 -15.44 10.13
C MET A 482 -3.76 -16.76 9.49
N ALA A 483 -2.55 -16.82 8.92
CA ALA A 483 -1.98 -18.05 8.34
C ALA A 483 -1.00 -18.68 9.32
N GLN A 484 -1.25 -19.93 9.75
CA GLN A 484 -0.44 -20.61 10.75
C GLN A 484 -0.47 -22.13 10.53
N GLY A 485 0.72 -22.75 10.50
CA GLY A 485 0.93 -24.18 10.20
C GLY A 485 0.18 -24.64 8.95
N SER A 486 -0.75 -25.59 9.08
CA SER A 486 -1.54 -26.10 7.94
C SER A 486 -2.78 -25.26 7.60
N TYR A 487 -3.07 -24.20 8.37
CA TYR A 487 -4.37 -23.55 8.38
C TYR A 487 -4.32 -22.07 7.98
N ILE A 488 -5.45 -21.58 7.46
CA ILE A 488 -5.81 -20.16 7.38
C ILE A 488 -7.08 -19.97 8.22
N PHE A 489 -6.96 -19.16 9.25
CA PHE A 489 -8.04 -18.79 10.16
C PHE A 489 -8.63 -17.45 9.72
N ALA A 490 -9.73 -17.50 8.99
CA ALA A 490 -10.47 -16.31 8.60
C ALA A 490 -11.32 -15.81 9.77
N TRP A 491 -11.20 -14.53 10.09
CA TRP A 491 -11.67 -13.98 11.36
C TRP A 491 -12.84 -13.03 11.15
N GLY A 492 -14.03 -13.39 11.61
CA GLY A 492 -15.26 -12.65 11.34
C GLY A 492 -15.75 -12.76 9.89
N ASN A 493 -16.91 -12.15 9.65
CA ASN A 493 -17.50 -12.03 8.33
C ASN A 493 -16.58 -11.21 7.40
N PRO A 494 -16.53 -11.53 6.09
CA PRO A 494 -15.90 -10.66 5.10
C PRO A 494 -16.67 -9.34 5.00
N ILE A 495 -15.97 -8.24 4.74
CA ILE A 495 -16.61 -6.96 4.42
C ILE A 495 -16.97 -6.98 2.94
N VAL A 496 -18.27 -6.89 2.65
CA VAL A 496 -18.88 -6.93 1.31
C VAL A 496 -19.93 -5.84 1.18
N SER A 497 -20.12 -5.31 -0.02
CA SER A 497 -21.16 -4.30 -0.31
C SER A 497 -22.57 -4.89 -0.37
N SER A 498 -22.71 -6.20 -0.63
CA SER A 498 -23.98 -6.92 -0.60
C SER A 498 -23.80 -8.38 -0.23
N SER A 499 -24.77 -8.94 0.50
CA SER A 499 -24.80 -10.36 0.86
C SER A 499 -24.93 -11.28 -0.36
N THR A 500 -25.41 -10.76 -1.50
CA THR A 500 -25.51 -11.51 -2.77
C THR A 500 -24.17 -11.98 -3.31
N ILE A 501 -23.07 -11.27 -3.02
CA ILE A 501 -21.73 -11.64 -3.51
C ILE A 501 -21.06 -12.72 -2.67
N LEU A 502 -21.52 -12.95 -1.42
CA LEU A 502 -20.87 -13.81 -0.43
C LEU A 502 -20.49 -15.20 -0.99
N PRO A 503 -21.33 -15.89 -1.79
CA PRO A 503 -20.94 -17.18 -2.36
C PRO A 503 -19.73 -17.08 -3.29
N SER A 504 -19.74 -16.13 -4.23
CA SER A 504 -18.61 -15.92 -5.15
C SER A 504 -17.34 -15.50 -4.40
N PHE A 505 -17.48 -14.72 -3.33
CA PHE A 505 -16.38 -14.37 -2.43
C PHE A 505 -15.80 -15.61 -1.74
N ILE A 506 -16.65 -16.49 -1.18
CA ILE A 506 -16.23 -17.75 -0.56
C ILE A 506 -15.50 -18.64 -1.57
N ASP A 507 -16.00 -18.77 -2.80
CA ASP A 507 -15.36 -19.59 -3.85
C ASP A 507 -13.95 -19.07 -4.21
N HIS A 508 -13.81 -17.77 -4.45
CA HIS A 508 -12.51 -17.16 -4.78
C HIS A 508 -11.52 -17.23 -3.60
N PHE A 509 -11.97 -16.94 -2.38
CA PHE A 509 -11.09 -17.00 -1.19
C PHE A 509 -10.71 -18.44 -0.85
N SER A 510 -11.63 -19.40 -0.94
CA SER A 510 -11.33 -20.83 -0.78
C SER A 510 -10.33 -21.31 -1.83
N SER A 511 -10.42 -20.80 -3.07
CA SER A 511 -9.46 -21.10 -4.14
C SER A 511 -8.07 -20.50 -3.85
N PHE A 512 -8.01 -19.27 -3.30
CA PHE A 512 -6.77 -18.70 -2.78
C PHE A 512 -6.15 -19.56 -1.67
N VAL A 513 -6.93 -19.96 -0.65
CA VAL A 513 -6.43 -20.78 0.47
C VAL A 513 -5.93 -22.16 -0.02
N LYS A 514 -6.64 -22.78 -0.97
CA LYS A 514 -6.20 -24.00 -1.66
C LYS A 514 -4.88 -23.80 -2.42
N SER A 515 -4.68 -22.66 -3.08
CA SER A 515 -3.42 -22.34 -3.78
C SER A 515 -2.21 -22.23 -2.85
N GLN A 516 -2.42 -21.87 -1.58
CA GLN A 516 -1.37 -21.85 -0.55
C GLN A 516 -1.13 -23.23 0.09
N ASN A 517 -1.80 -24.27 -0.39
CA ASN A 517 -1.91 -25.61 0.22
C ASN A 517 -2.28 -25.56 1.72
N LYS A 518 -3.16 -24.63 2.09
CA LYS A 518 -3.71 -24.50 3.45
C LYS A 518 -5.14 -25.04 3.50
N ILE A 519 -5.66 -25.19 4.71
CA ILE A 519 -7.05 -25.52 5.02
C ILE A 519 -7.73 -24.26 5.56
N LEU A 520 -8.95 -23.94 5.11
CA LEU A 520 -9.71 -22.78 5.58
C LEU A 520 -10.58 -23.12 6.79
N VAL A 521 -10.54 -22.28 7.83
CA VAL A 521 -11.50 -22.29 8.94
C VAL A 521 -11.97 -20.86 9.18
N TRP A 522 -13.29 -20.64 9.22
CA TRP A 522 -13.88 -19.36 9.65
C TRP A 522 -14.19 -19.38 11.14
N LEU A 523 -13.84 -18.29 11.82
CA LEU A 523 -14.00 -18.11 13.25
C LEU A 523 -14.78 -16.82 13.53
N CYS A 524 -15.64 -16.83 14.55
CA CYS A 524 -16.35 -15.64 15.03
C CYS A 524 -17.23 -14.98 13.95
N VAL A 525 -17.85 -15.79 13.08
CA VAL A 525 -18.84 -15.33 12.10
C VAL A 525 -20.24 -15.24 12.73
N ASP A 526 -21.13 -14.47 12.13
CA ASP A 526 -22.51 -14.34 12.61
C ASP A 526 -23.46 -15.41 12.04
N HIS A 527 -24.73 -15.32 12.44
CA HIS A 527 -25.79 -16.25 12.04
C HIS A 527 -25.98 -16.30 10.51
N ASP A 528 -26.05 -15.14 9.87
CA ASP A 528 -26.46 -15.07 8.46
C ASP A 528 -25.34 -15.53 7.53
N PHE A 529 -24.08 -15.27 7.88
CA PHE A 529 -22.94 -15.80 7.12
C PHE A 529 -22.72 -17.31 7.35
N GLN A 530 -22.96 -17.84 8.55
CA GLN A 530 -22.89 -19.30 8.75
C GLN A 530 -24.04 -20.08 8.10
N GLU A 531 -25.22 -19.48 7.90
CA GLU A 531 -26.29 -20.10 7.09
C GLU A 531 -25.84 -20.29 5.63
N VAL A 532 -25.08 -19.34 5.07
CA VAL A 532 -24.48 -19.46 3.73
C VAL A 532 -23.45 -20.60 3.69
N LEU A 533 -22.50 -20.62 4.62
CA LEU A 533 -21.47 -21.67 4.67
C LEU A 533 -22.08 -23.07 4.90
N GLY A 534 -23.02 -23.18 5.84
CA GLY A 534 -23.70 -24.43 6.18
C GLY A 534 -24.57 -24.97 5.04
N ARG A 535 -25.54 -24.17 4.56
CA ARG A 535 -26.52 -24.67 3.56
C ARG A 535 -25.99 -24.72 2.14
N ARG A 536 -25.17 -23.75 1.72
CA ARG A 536 -24.73 -23.63 0.31
C ARG A 536 -23.40 -24.32 0.02
N PHE A 537 -22.49 -24.38 1.01
CA PHE A 537 -21.17 -25.01 0.84
C PHE A 537 -21.04 -26.35 1.56
N GLY A 538 -22.03 -26.77 2.36
CA GLY A 538 -22.03 -28.06 3.06
C GLY A 538 -21.05 -28.10 4.25
N TRP A 539 -20.69 -26.94 4.80
CA TRP A 539 -19.71 -26.86 5.89
C TRP A 539 -20.35 -27.24 7.23
N SER A 540 -19.54 -27.81 8.13
CA SER A 540 -19.92 -27.96 9.53
C SER A 540 -19.91 -26.59 10.20
N THR A 541 -20.98 -26.25 10.92
CA THR A 541 -21.05 -25.00 11.69
C THR A 541 -21.45 -25.27 13.15
N ILE A 542 -20.73 -24.65 14.10
CA ILE A 542 -20.97 -24.80 15.55
C ILE A 542 -21.02 -23.43 16.22
N SER A 543 -21.95 -23.27 17.17
CA SER A 543 -21.99 -22.16 18.12
C SER A 543 -21.13 -22.54 19.33
N CYS A 544 -20.05 -21.81 19.59
CA CYS A 544 -19.25 -21.91 20.82
C CYS A 544 -18.71 -20.54 21.29
N ILE A 545 -19.25 -19.47 20.70
CA ILE A 545 -18.75 -18.10 20.81
C ILE A 545 -19.98 -17.19 20.88
N LYS A 546 -19.86 -16.03 21.53
CA LYS A 546 -20.89 -14.99 21.49
C LYS A 546 -20.32 -13.58 21.41
N GLU A 547 -21.10 -12.66 20.88
CA GLU A 547 -20.91 -11.22 21.05
C GLU A 547 -21.75 -10.73 22.24
N ASP A 548 -21.16 -9.94 23.14
CA ASP A 548 -21.88 -9.28 24.24
C ASP A 548 -22.28 -7.85 23.82
N LEU A 549 -23.58 -7.65 23.58
CA LEU A 549 -24.21 -6.41 23.15
C LEU A 549 -24.72 -5.57 24.34
N ILE A 550 -24.39 -4.28 24.35
CA ILE A 550 -24.80 -3.32 25.37
C ILE A 550 -25.72 -2.28 24.72
N TYR A 551 -26.83 -1.97 25.37
CA TYR A 551 -27.78 -0.94 24.93
C TYR A 551 -27.74 0.22 25.94
N PRO A 552 -27.16 1.39 25.60
CA PRO A 552 -26.97 2.50 26.54
C PRO A 552 -28.22 2.84 27.35
N THR A 553 -29.33 3.11 26.67
CA THR A 553 -30.62 3.46 27.28
C THR A 553 -31.20 2.36 28.17
N HIS A 554 -30.94 1.08 27.89
CA HIS A 554 -31.36 -0.01 28.78
C HIS A 554 -30.58 0.03 30.10
N VAL A 555 -29.25 0.16 30.02
CA VAL A 555 -28.36 0.25 31.19
C VAL A 555 -28.68 1.50 32.03
N LEU A 556 -28.84 2.66 31.39
CA LEU A 556 -29.05 3.93 32.06
C LEU A 556 -30.46 4.06 32.65
N HIS A 557 -31.48 3.50 31.98
CA HIS A 557 -32.84 3.34 32.54
C HIS A 557 -32.90 2.37 33.74
N MET A 558 -32.03 1.37 33.81
CA MET A 558 -31.88 0.55 35.02
C MET A 558 -31.10 1.27 36.12
N MET A 559 -30.08 2.07 35.76
CA MET A 559 -29.29 2.84 36.71
C MET A 559 -30.14 3.88 37.48
N SER A 560 -31.09 4.54 36.83
CA SER A 560 -32.02 5.48 37.49
C SER A 560 -32.99 4.81 38.47
N LYS A 561 -33.34 3.53 38.24
CA LYS A 561 -34.18 2.72 39.14
C LYS A 561 -33.38 2.28 40.37
N LYS A 562 -33.48 3.05 41.46
CA LYS A 562 -32.80 2.85 42.76
C LYS A 562 -32.73 1.38 43.20
N ASP A 563 -33.85 0.67 43.12
CA ASP A 563 -33.99 -0.72 43.62
C ASP A 563 -33.87 -1.79 42.52
N CYS A 564 -33.38 -1.43 41.32
CA CYS A 564 -33.09 -2.40 40.27
C CYS A 564 -31.95 -3.35 40.69
N GLY A 565 -32.30 -4.60 41.01
CA GLY A 565 -31.37 -5.63 41.43
C GLY A 565 -30.32 -6.03 40.38
N ARG A 566 -30.69 -6.06 39.09
CA ARG A 566 -29.79 -6.44 37.99
C ARG A 566 -28.52 -5.58 37.94
N ILE A 567 -28.69 -4.27 38.13
CA ILE A 567 -27.62 -3.27 38.00
C ILE A 567 -26.90 -2.95 39.33
N LYS A 568 -27.30 -3.62 40.42
CA LYS A 568 -26.77 -3.40 41.79
C LYS A 568 -25.24 -3.50 41.85
N ASN A 569 -24.64 -4.44 41.13
CA ASN A 569 -23.19 -4.62 41.13
C ASN A 569 -22.45 -3.48 40.40
N LEU A 570 -22.98 -2.98 39.28
CA LEU A 570 -22.46 -1.79 38.60
C LEU A 570 -22.58 -0.55 39.49
N ARG A 571 -23.76 -0.29 40.06
CA ARG A 571 -24.01 0.84 40.98
C ARG A 571 -23.06 0.82 42.18
N ASN A 572 -22.81 -0.37 42.76
CA ASN A 572 -21.85 -0.55 43.85
C ASN A 572 -20.39 -0.32 43.44
N SER A 573 -20.01 -0.65 42.21
CA SER A 573 -18.67 -0.37 41.67
C SER A 573 -18.47 1.13 41.39
N LEU A 574 -19.46 1.79 40.78
CA LEU A 574 -19.44 3.23 40.52
C LEU A 574 -19.36 4.04 41.82
N SER A 575 -20.10 3.65 42.86
CA SER A 575 -20.03 4.29 44.17
C SER A 575 -18.65 4.13 44.83
N LYS A 576 -17.93 3.02 44.58
CA LYS A 576 -16.56 2.84 45.07
C LYS A 576 -15.58 3.73 44.31
N ALA A 577 -15.62 3.73 42.99
CA ALA A 577 -14.77 4.59 42.16
C ALA A 577 -14.92 6.07 42.53
N SER A 578 -16.16 6.57 42.61
CA SER A 578 -16.46 7.95 43.01
C SER A 578 -16.00 8.28 44.45
N LYS A 579 -16.20 7.38 45.41
CA LYS A 579 -15.68 7.56 46.79
C LYS A 579 -14.16 7.50 46.89
N SER A 580 -13.50 6.88 45.91
CA SER A 580 -12.05 6.86 45.79
C SER A 580 -11.49 8.00 44.93
N GLY A 581 -12.29 9.02 44.60
CA GLY A 581 -11.84 10.21 43.84
C GLY A 581 -11.68 9.99 42.33
N VAL A 582 -12.12 8.85 41.78
CA VAL A 582 -11.96 8.58 40.33
C VAL A 582 -12.92 9.44 39.52
N VAL A 583 -12.34 10.29 38.67
CA VAL A 583 -13.02 11.07 37.63
C VAL A 583 -12.78 10.41 36.27
N VAL A 584 -13.73 10.51 35.34
CA VAL A 584 -13.58 10.03 33.96
C VAL A 584 -13.98 11.13 32.98
N GLU A 585 -13.18 11.31 31.93
CA GLU A 585 -13.37 12.28 30.85
C GLU A 585 -13.10 11.64 29.48
N GLU A 586 -13.78 12.07 28.42
CA GLU A 586 -13.31 11.85 27.05
C GLU A 586 -12.16 12.81 26.75
N VAL A 587 -11.08 12.32 26.16
CA VAL A 587 -9.90 13.13 25.80
C VAL A 587 -9.84 13.31 24.29
N ARG A 588 -9.82 14.57 23.85
CA ARG A 588 -9.67 14.91 22.42
C ARG A 588 -8.32 14.44 21.88
N LYS A 589 -8.29 14.13 20.59
CA LYS A 589 -7.18 13.42 19.94
C LYS A 589 -5.89 14.25 19.97
N GLU A 590 -6.04 15.56 19.83
CA GLU A 590 -4.99 16.57 19.91
C GLU A 590 -4.12 16.40 21.16
N TYR A 591 -4.75 16.28 22.34
CA TYR A 591 -4.04 16.13 23.63
C TYR A 591 -3.37 14.76 23.81
N LEU A 592 -3.81 13.72 23.07
CA LEU A 592 -3.17 12.40 23.08
C LEU A 592 -1.87 12.34 22.25
N VAL A 593 -1.57 13.41 21.49
CA VAL A 593 -0.30 13.56 20.77
C VAL A 593 0.78 14.21 21.65
N GLU A 594 0.42 14.77 22.81
CA GLU A 594 1.38 15.30 23.78
C GLU A 594 2.35 14.20 24.28
N PRO A 595 3.68 14.34 24.08
CA PRO A 595 4.63 13.26 24.36
C PRO A 595 4.56 12.72 25.78
N ASN A 596 4.38 13.61 26.77
CA ASN A 596 4.36 13.25 28.19
C ASN A 596 3.13 12.40 28.56
N LEU A 597 1.93 12.78 28.10
CA LEU A 597 0.70 12.03 28.40
C LEU A 597 0.73 10.65 27.75
N ARG A 598 1.17 10.59 26.49
CA ARG A 598 1.29 9.34 25.73
C ARG A 598 2.30 8.38 26.35
N PHE A 599 3.50 8.87 26.69
CA PHE A 599 4.54 8.07 27.34
C PHE A 599 4.08 7.47 28.68
N CYS A 600 3.41 8.27 29.53
CA CYS A 600 2.86 7.79 30.80
C CYS A 600 1.81 6.68 30.61
N ILE A 601 0.96 6.79 29.58
CA ILE A 601 -0.04 5.76 29.25
C ILE A 601 0.63 4.48 28.74
N ASP A 602 1.64 4.58 27.87
CA ASP A 602 2.36 3.43 27.34
C ASP A 602 3.15 2.67 28.44
N GLU A 603 3.80 3.38 29.38
CA GLU A 603 4.47 2.74 30.52
C GLU A 603 3.49 2.07 31.50
N GLU A 604 2.30 2.63 31.77
CA GLU A 604 1.29 1.93 32.58
C GLU A 604 0.67 0.73 31.85
N ILE A 605 0.45 0.83 30.52
CA ILE A 605 0.01 -0.31 29.70
C ILE A 605 1.06 -1.43 29.69
N LYS A 606 2.35 -1.09 29.69
CA LYS A 606 3.48 -2.03 29.81
C LYS A 606 3.49 -2.70 31.18
N LYS A 607 3.47 -1.95 32.30
CA LYS A 607 3.32 -2.51 33.66
C LYS A 607 2.09 -3.42 33.80
N TRP A 608 0.98 -3.08 33.14
CA TRP A 608 -0.23 -3.90 33.10
C TRP A 608 -0.11 -5.16 32.21
N LYS A 609 0.71 -5.14 31.15
CA LYS A 609 1.08 -6.33 30.37
C LYS A 609 1.96 -7.26 31.22
N ASP A 610 2.99 -6.71 31.87
CA ASP A 610 4.02 -7.45 32.60
C ASP A 610 3.48 -8.15 33.87
N ASN A 611 2.44 -7.59 34.50
CA ASN A 611 1.80 -8.20 35.67
C ASN A 611 0.95 -9.46 35.37
N LYS A 612 0.85 -9.90 34.11
CA LYS A 612 0.01 -11.04 33.71
C LYS A 612 0.73 -12.37 33.88
N LYS A 613 -0.04 -13.38 34.31
CA LYS A 613 0.45 -14.73 34.59
C LYS A 613 -0.39 -15.76 33.84
N GLY A 614 0.22 -16.87 33.47
CA GLY A 614 -0.41 -17.92 32.66
C GLY A 614 -0.55 -17.54 31.18
N MET A 615 -0.94 -18.52 30.35
CA MET A 615 -1.04 -18.39 28.89
C MET A 615 -2.02 -17.28 28.49
N GLN A 616 -1.55 -16.32 27.69
CA GLN A 616 -2.37 -15.21 27.19
C GLN A 616 -2.78 -15.48 25.74
N ILE A 617 -4.07 -15.68 25.51
CA ILE A 617 -4.69 -15.82 24.18
C ILE A 617 -5.66 -14.64 23.97
N ALA A 618 -5.57 -13.94 22.84
CA ALA A 618 -6.62 -13.05 22.35
C ALA A 618 -6.43 -12.74 20.85
N SER A 619 -7.49 -12.28 20.19
CA SER A 619 -7.45 -11.78 18.81
C SER A 619 -6.50 -10.58 18.63
N THR A 620 -6.60 -9.57 19.50
CA THR A 620 -5.84 -8.31 19.40
C THR A 620 -4.87 -8.11 20.55
N ALA A 621 -3.68 -7.57 20.25
CA ALA A 621 -2.81 -6.92 21.22
C ALA A 621 -3.44 -5.62 21.78
N VAL A 622 -2.94 -5.15 22.92
CA VAL A 622 -3.34 -3.83 23.45
C VAL A 622 -2.39 -2.79 22.87
N ASN A 623 -2.82 -2.26 21.72
CA ASN A 623 -2.13 -1.25 20.92
C ASN A 623 -3.03 -0.01 20.87
N PRO A 624 -2.89 0.93 21.81
CA PRO A 624 -3.86 2.01 21.99
C PRO A 624 -3.93 2.92 20.76
N TRP A 625 -2.79 3.33 20.24
CA TRP A 625 -2.62 4.33 19.17
C TRP A 625 -2.85 3.80 17.74
N LEU A 626 -3.20 2.52 17.61
CA LEU A 626 -3.65 1.96 16.34
C LEU A 626 -4.98 2.61 15.96
N ASP A 627 -5.13 3.10 14.73
CA ASP A 627 -6.34 3.78 14.24
C ASP A 627 -6.83 4.94 15.13
N MET A 628 -5.95 5.92 15.39
CA MET A 628 -6.37 7.19 15.99
C MET A 628 -7.33 7.99 15.10
N LYS A 629 -7.44 7.71 13.79
CA LYS A 629 -8.38 8.39 12.88
C LYS A 629 -9.82 8.19 13.35
N HIS A 630 -10.23 6.96 13.64
CA HIS A 630 -11.62 6.67 14.05
C HIS A 630 -11.81 6.53 15.56
N ARG A 631 -10.83 5.99 16.28
CA ARG A 631 -11.01 5.67 17.71
C ARG A 631 -11.20 6.89 18.61
N ARG A 632 -11.94 6.68 19.70
CA ARG A 632 -12.21 7.64 20.79
C ARG A 632 -11.70 7.08 22.12
N TYR A 633 -11.35 7.96 23.05
CA TYR A 633 -10.56 7.61 24.22
C TYR A 633 -11.10 8.28 25.49
N TRP A 634 -11.34 7.48 26.52
CA TRP A 634 -11.68 7.98 27.86
C TRP A 634 -10.55 7.67 28.83
N LEU A 635 -10.13 8.67 29.61
CA LEU A 635 -9.17 8.49 30.68
C LEU A 635 -9.89 8.53 32.03
N ALA A 636 -9.50 7.62 32.92
CA ALA A 636 -9.82 7.68 34.33
C ALA A 636 -8.65 8.36 35.05
N ARG A 637 -8.94 9.35 35.89
CA ARG A 637 -7.94 10.07 36.70
C ARG A 637 -8.23 9.96 38.19
N LEU A 638 -7.16 9.94 38.98
CA LEU A 638 -7.15 10.12 40.43
C LEU A 638 -6.03 11.12 40.73
N ASP A 639 -6.34 12.23 41.42
CA ASP A 639 -5.37 13.28 41.76
C ASP A 639 -4.49 13.70 40.57
N SER A 640 -5.17 14.04 39.46
CA SER A 640 -4.65 14.28 38.09
C SER A 640 -3.90 13.13 37.40
N THR A 641 -3.41 12.13 38.14
CA THR A 641 -2.73 10.94 37.63
C THR A 641 -3.69 10.06 36.84
N VAL A 642 -3.30 9.60 35.64
CA VAL A 642 -4.09 8.65 34.86
C VAL A 642 -4.03 7.27 35.53
N VAL A 643 -5.18 6.68 35.83
CA VAL A 643 -5.34 5.36 36.47
C VAL A 643 -6.08 4.35 35.59
N GLY A 644 -6.45 4.73 34.37
CA GLY A 644 -6.94 3.79 33.37
C GLY A 644 -7.36 4.45 32.07
N ILE A 645 -7.51 3.64 31.03
CA ILE A 645 -7.93 4.05 29.69
C ILE A 645 -9.00 3.12 29.14
N LEU A 646 -9.99 3.67 28.45
CA LEU A 646 -10.93 2.94 27.61
C LEU A 646 -10.82 3.44 26.17
N ILE A 647 -10.86 2.48 25.25
CA ILE A 647 -10.78 2.72 23.81
C ILE A 647 -12.06 2.26 23.15
N LEU A 648 -12.71 3.16 22.42
CA LEU A 648 -13.92 2.92 21.64
C LEU A 648 -13.59 3.04 20.15
N THR A 649 -14.13 2.14 19.33
CA THR A 649 -13.98 2.18 17.87
C THR A 649 -15.35 2.10 17.21
N PRO A 650 -15.63 2.86 16.14
CA PRO A 650 -16.87 2.71 15.39
C PRO A 650 -16.85 1.42 14.58
N ILE A 651 -18.04 0.92 14.28
CA ILE A 651 -18.35 -0.22 13.41
C ILE A 651 -19.72 0.01 12.75
N HIS A 652 -20.03 -0.79 11.73
CA HIS A 652 -21.13 -0.59 10.77
C HIS A 652 -22.49 -0.15 11.35
N HIS A 653 -23.15 0.79 10.66
CA HIS A 653 -24.43 1.43 11.03
C HIS A 653 -24.42 2.20 12.36
N GLY A 654 -23.41 3.04 12.62
CA GLY A 654 -23.38 3.90 13.81
C GLY A 654 -23.37 3.11 15.12
N ARG A 655 -22.63 2.00 15.13
CA ARG A 655 -22.45 1.11 16.28
C ARG A 655 -21.04 1.28 16.82
N TRP A 656 -20.82 0.91 18.08
CA TRP A 656 -19.51 1.03 18.71
C TRP A 656 -19.02 -0.30 19.28
N GLN A 657 -17.71 -0.48 19.30
CA GLN A 657 -17.05 -1.56 20.04
C GLN A 657 -16.12 -0.99 21.09
N ILE A 658 -16.28 -1.45 22.33
CA ILE A 658 -15.35 -1.20 23.42
C ILE A 658 -14.19 -2.19 23.27
N ILE A 659 -13.19 -1.82 22.46
CA ILE A 659 -12.12 -2.74 22.07
C ILE A 659 -11.20 -3.06 23.26
N ASN A 660 -10.84 -2.07 24.08
CA ASN A 660 -10.04 -2.26 25.29
C ASN A 660 -10.60 -1.42 26.46
N VAL A 661 -10.60 -1.99 27.65
CA VAL A 661 -10.72 -1.28 28.94
C VAL A 661 -9.55 -1.71 29.79
N VAL A 662 -8.65 -0.79 30.12
CA VAL A 662 -7.37 -1.06 30.78
C VAL A 662 -7.31 -0.26 32.08
N PRO A 663 -7.76 -0.83 33.22
CA PRO A 663 -7.45 -0.29 34.54
C PRO A 663 -5.95 -0.46 34.81
N PHE A 664 -5.26 0.62 35.20
CA PHE A 664 -3.83 0.58 35.51
C PHE A 664 -3.55 -0.02 36.89
N THR A 665 -2.29 -0.28 37.20
CA THR A 665 -1.89 -1.05 38.38
C THR A 665 -2.26 -0.38 39.72
N SER A 666 -2.35 0.95 39.72
CA SER A 666 -2.78 1.80 40.84
C SER A 666 -4.30 2.01 40.97
N SER A 667 -5.10 1.46 40.05
CA SER A 667 -6.51 1.85 39.88
C SER A 667 -7.44 1.45 41.06
N PRO A 668 -8.30 2.38 41.54
CA PRO A 668 -9.32 2.05 42.52
C PRO A 668 -10.38 1.06 42.00
N LYS A 669 -10.98 0.29 42.92
CA LYS A 669 -12.02 -0.70 42.60
C LYS A 669 -13.27 0.01 42.03
N GLY A 670 -13.59 -0.30 40.78
CA GLY A 670 -14.69 0.30 40.02
C GLY A 670 -14.24 1.20 38.86
N THR A 671 -12.93 1.41 38.66
CA THR A 671 -12.39 2.26 37.58
C THR A 671 -12.84 1.80 36.19
N SER A 672 -12.79 0.49 35.90
CA SER A 672 -13.28 -0.07 34.63
C SER A 672 -14.79 0.15 34.43
N GLU A 673 -15.57 0.01 35.51
CA GLU A 673 -17.00 0.28 35.49
C GLU A 673 -17.31 1.77 35.27
N ALA A 674 -16.53 2.68 35.86
CA ALA A 674 -16.67 4.12 35.65
C ALA A 674 -16.36 4.52 34.19
N LEU A 675 -15.28 3.96 33.61
CA LEU A 675 -14.93 4.15 32.20
C LEU A 675 -16.07 3.74 31.26
N ILE A 676 -16.61 2.52 31.43
CA ILE A 676 -17.71 2.03 30.58
C ILE A 676 -19.00 2.85 30.82
N HIS A 677 -19.29 3.25 32.06
CA HIS A 677 -20.49 4.05 32.37
C HIS A 677 -20.43 5.47 31.79
N ALA A 678 -19.25 6.10 31.73
CA ALA A 678 -19.07 7.39 31.06
C ALA A 678 -19.40 7.25 29.57
N VAL A 679 -18.71 6.35 28.87
CA VAL A 679 -18.94 6.01 27.46
C VAL A 679 -20.41 5.77 27.15
N LEU A 680 -21.11 4.97 27.97
CA LEU A 680 -22.53 4.68 27.73
C LEU A 680 -23.41 5.93 27.85
N LYS A 681 -23.10 6.89 28.73
CA LYS A 681 -23.83 8.17 28.76
C LYS A 681 -23.54 9.02 27.53
N ASP A 682 -22.27 9.08 27.14
CA ASP A 682 -21.82 10.00 26.10
C ASP A 682 -22.35 9.54 24.74
N ILE A 683 -22.28 8.24 24.44
CA ILE A 683 -22.90 7.68 23.22
C ILE A 683 -24.44 7.61 23.28
N GLU A 684 -25.07 7.63 24.47
CA GLU A 684 -26.52 7.84 24.58
C GLU A 684 -26.92 9.27 24.18
N ALA A 685 -26.16 10.28 24.62
CA ALA A 685 -26.40 11.66 24.23
C ALA A 685 -26.25 11.87 22.71
N GLU A 686 -25.36 11.11 22.07
CA GLU A 686 -25.19 11.00 20.62
C GLU A 686 -26.23 10.09 19.92
N GLN A 687 -27.23 9.59 20.65
CA GLN A 687 -28.31 8.71 20.15
C GLN A 687 -27.82 7.36 19.57
N SER A 688 -26.62 6.91 19.93
CA SER A 688 -26.03 5.67 19.43
C SER A 688 -26.78 4.42 19.92
N ARG A 689 -27.29 3.63 18.97
CA ARG A 689 -28.28 2.57 19.24
C ARG A 689 -27.77 1.40 20.09
N ARG A 690 -26.48 1.04 19.98
CA ARG A 690 -25.82 -0.02 20.78
C ARG A 690 -24.29 0.06 20.72
N ALA A 691 -23.64 -0.48 21.74
CA ALA A 691 -22.23 -0.84 21.73
C ALA A 691 -22.07 -2.36 21.90
N CYS A 692 -20.86 -2.89 21.73
CA CYS A 692 -20.51 -4.25 22.15
C CYS A 692 -19.16 -4.31 22.89
N PHE A 693 -18.97 -5.34 23.71
CA PHE A 693 -17.66 -5.67 24.28
C PHE A 693 -16.80 -6.54 23.33
N GLY A 694 -17.25 -6.73 22.10
CA GLY A 694 -16.75 -7.76 21.20
C GLY A 694 -16.96 -9.19 21.74
N ILE A 695 -16.21 -10.10 21.15
CA ILE A 695 -16.37 -11.55 21.26
C ILE A 695 -16.02 -12.10 22.66
N SER A 696 -16.64 -13.24 23.04
CA SER A 696 -16.27 -14.09 24.18
C SER A 696 -16.67 -15.56 23.98
N ALA A 697 -16.04 -16.45 24.76
CA ALA A 697 -16.30 -17.88 24.77
C ALA A 697 -17.62 -18.27 25.49
N THR A 698 -18.27 -19.34 25.03
CA THR A 698 -19.37 -20.03 25.73
C THR A 698 -18.95 -21.43 26.18
N PRO A 699 -19.26 -21.90 27.40
CA PRO A 699 -19.00 -23.29 27.80
C PRO A 699 -19.92 -24.27 27.05
N ASP A 700 -21.09 -23.76 26.68
CA ASP A 700 -22.12 -24.37 25.86
C ASP A 700 -21.63 -24.42 24.41
N VAL A 701 -21.72 -25.60 23.76
CA VAL A 701 -21.36 -25.79 22.34
C VAL A 701 -22.51 -26.48 21.61
N GLU A 702 -23.08 -25.80 20.63
CA GLU A 702 -24.29 -26.24 19.93
C GLU A 702 -23.98 -26.46 18.43
N PRO A 703 -24.22 -27.66 17.86
CA PRO A 703 -24.10 -27.88 16.43
C PRO A 703 -25.28 -27.24 15.68
N MET A 704 -25.00 -26.66 14.51
CA MET A 704 -26.00 -26.01 13.66
C MET A 704 -26.16 -26.76 12.33
N HIS A 705 -25.25 -26.58 11.37
CA HIS A 705 -25.25 -27.31 10.10
C HIS A 705 -24.20 -28.41 10.06
N ASN A 706 -24.53 -29.48 9.33
CA ASN A 706 -23.63 -30.59 8.94
C ASN A 706 -22.67 -31.04 10.08
N PRO A 707 -23.19 -31.46 11.25
CA PRO A 707 -22.35 -31.78 12.41
C PRO A 707 -21.36 -32.92 12.09
N SER A 708 -20.07 -32.64 12.26
CA SER A 708 -19.02 -33.64 12.04
C SER A 708 -19.11 -34.78 13.06
N GLU A 709 -18.85 -36.02 12.63
CA GLU A 709 -18.64 -37.18 13.51
C GLU A 709 -17.60 -36.93 14.62
N LYS A 710 -16.69 -35.96 14.39
CA LYS A 710 -15.62 -35.57 15.30
C LYS A 710 -16.10 -34.57 16.39
N LEU A 711 -17.38 -34.16 16.40
CA LEU A 711 -17.93 -33.07 17.23
C LEU A 711 -17.61 -33.18 18.73
N GLU A 712 -17.87 -34.31 19.38
CA GLU A 712 -17.60 -34.46 20.82
C GLU A 712 -16.15 -34.15 21.20
N MET A 713 -15.22 -34.55 20.34
CA MET A 713 -13.78 -34.34 20.51
C MET A 713 -13.44 -32.85 20.42
N LEU A 714 -14.09 -32.13 19.50
CA LEU A 714 -13.95 -30.69 19.35
C LEU A 714 -14.51 -29.96 20.57
N ILE A 715 -15.65 -30.41 21.13
CA ILE A 715 -16.20 -29.87 22.39
C ILE A 715 -15.23 -30.10 23.56
N LYS A 716 -14.69 -31.32 23.70
CA LYS A 716 -13.72 -31.68 24.75
C LYS A 716 -12.41 -30.87 24.63
N LEU A 717 -11.91 -30.66 23.41
CA LEU A 717 -10.68 -29.93 23.14
C LEU A 717 -10.87 -28.40 23.24
N TYR A 718 -11.96 -27.86 22.70
CA TYR A 718 -12.37 -26.46 22.88
C TYR A 718 -12.44 -26.09 24.37
N ASN A 719 -13.11 -26.90 25.20
CA ASN A 719 -13.22 -26.63 26.63
C ASN A 719 -11.85 -26.64 27.33
N LYS A 720 -10.92 -27.52 26.90
CA LYS A 720 -9.53 -27.49 27.38
C LYS A 720 -8.80 -26.19 26.99
N VAL A 721 -8.95 -25.70 25.76
CA VAL A 721 -8.33 -24.43 25.33
C VAL A 721 -8.96 -23.22 26.03
N ALA A 722 -10.29 -23.18 26.15
CA ALA A 722 -11.00 -22.09 26.82
C ALA A 722 -10.68 -22.01 28.33
N TYR A 723 -10.46 -23.16 28.98
CA TYR A 723 -9.94 -23.24 30.34
C TYR A 723 -8.50 -22.74 30.43
N LEU A 724 -7.57 -23.30 29.63
CA LEU A 724 -6.13 -22.96 29.70
C LEU A 724 -5.82 -21.51 29.30
N GLY A 725 -6.60 -20.92 28.39
CA GLY A 725 -6.53 -19.51 28.01
C GLY A 725 -7.38 -18.56 28.87
N GLY A 726 -8.09 -19.06 29.89
CA GLY A 726 -8.91 -18.27 30.79
C GLY A 726 -10.10 -17.54 30.13
N LEU A 727 -10.56 -18.00 28.96
CA LEU A 727 -11.46 -17.24 28.07
C LEU A 727 -12.83 -16.94 28.70
N PHE A 728 -13.29 -17.79 29.63
CA PHE A 728 -14.55 -17.58 30.35
C PHE A 728 -14.49 -16.45 31.40
N GLY A 729 -13.29 -16.06 31.86
CA GLY A 729 -13.10 -15.16 33.01
C GLY A 729 -13.65 -13.73 32.84
N ARG A 730 -14.03 -13.33 31.63
CA ARG A 730 -14.65 -12.01 31.37
C ARG A 730 -16.18 -12.00 31.49
N ARG A 731 -16.87 -13.16 31.52
CA ARG A 731 -18.35 -13.23 31.59
C ARG A 731 -18.91 -12.50 32.82
N GLU A 732 -18.34 -12.73 34.01
CA GLU A 732 -18.80 -12.12 35.27
C GLU A 732 -18.58 -10.60 35.34
N PHE A 733 -17.52 -10.09 34.70
CA PHE A 733 -17.33 -8.65 34.59
C PHE A 733 -18.37 -8.02 33.66
N ARG A 734 -18.61 -8.60 32.48
CA ARG A 734 -19.55 -8.08 31.48
C ARG A 734 -21.01 -8.16 31.94
N SER A 735 -21.40 -9.17 32.73
CA SER A 735 -22.78 -9.33 33.20
C SER A 735 -23.30 -8.19 34.09
N LYS A 736 -22.39 -7.40 34.69
CA LYS A 736 -22.72 -6.17 35.44
C LYS A 736 -23.51 -5.12 34.62
N PHE A 737 -23.51 -5.24 33.29
CA PHE A 737 -24.16 -4.32 32.36
C PHE A 737 -25.43 -4.90 31.69
N ASP A 738 -25.95 -6.04 32.17
CA ASP A 738 -27.11 -6.77 31.59
C ASP A 738 -27.03 -6.94 30.04
N PRO A 739 -25.88 -7.34 29.47
CA PRO A 739 -25.70 -7.38 28.02
C PRO A 739 -26.55 -8.47 27.38
N LYS A 740 -27.10 -8.18 26.20
CA LYS A 740 -27.71 -9.20 25.33
C LYS A 740 -26.62 -10.02 24.65
N HIS A 741 -26.96 -11.22 24.19
CA HIS A 741 -26.00 -12.13 23.57
C HIS A 741 -26.44 -12.42 22.14
N ASN A 742 -25.53 -12.24 21.19
CA ASN A 742 -25.65 -12.81 19.85
C ASN A 742 -24.73 -14.05 19.79
N SER A 743 -25.26 -15.20 19.37
CA SER A 743 -24.44 -16.38 19.08
C SER A 743 -23.52 -16.11 17.89
N MET A 744 -22.28 -16.56 17.99
CA MET A 744 -21.25 -16.44 16.97
C MET A 744 -20.62 -17.81 16.74
N PHE A 745 -20.21 -18.08 15.51
CA PHE A 745 -20.01 -19.45 15.04
C PHE A 745 -18.58 -19.72 14.57
N VAL A 746 -18.22 -20.99 14.58
CA VAL A 746 -17.02 -21.55 13.96
C VAL A 746 -17.48 -22.45 12.81
N CYS A 747 -16.90 -22.25 11.64
CA CYS A 747 -17.31 -22.90 10.40
C CYS A 747 -16.10 -23.52 9.71
N TYR A 748 -16.21 -24.80 9.33
CA TYR A 748 -15.12 -25.54 8.69
C TYR A 748 -15.64 -26.52 7.62
N PRO A 749 -14.88 -26.74 6.54
CA PRO A 749 -15.24 -27.72 5.53
C PRO A 749 -15.05 -29.15 6.04
N PRO A 750 -15.69 -30.16 5.42
CA PRO A 750 -15.60 -31.56 5.87
C PRO A 750 -14.16 -32.12 5.95
N ASP A 751 -13.27 -31.67 5.05
CA ASP A 751 -11.89 -32.15 4.89
C ASP A 751 -10.87 -31.50 5.85
N VAL A 752 -11.33 -30.67 6.81
CA VAL A 752 -10.47 -29.88 7.71
C VAL A 752 -9.47 -30.71 8.57
N PHE A 753 -9.70 -32.01 8.68
CA PHE A 753 -8.91 -32.96 9.46
C PHE A 753 -8.11 -33.96 8.62
N ASP A 754 -8.10 -33.82 7.30
CA ASP A 754 -7.61 -34.90 6.41
C ASP A 754 -6.19 -34.63 5.90
N LYS A 755 -5.71 -33.37 5.95
CA LYS A 755 -4.31 -32.97 5.66
C LYS A 755 -3.45 -32.74 6.92
N GLY A 756 -3.90 -33.13 8.10
CA GLY A 756 -3.17 -32.87 9.36
C GLY A 756 -3.69 -33.66 10.55
N SER A 757 -2.92 -33.72 11.63
CA SER A 757 -3.41 -34.36 12.86
C SER A 757 -4.45 -33.47 13.54
N ARG A 758 -5.37 -34.05 14.32
CA ARG A 758 -6.42 -33.29 15.00
C ARG A 758 -5.89 -32.33 16.08
N PHE A 759 -4.64 -32.53 16.51
CA PHE A 759 -3.94 -31.63 17.43
C PHE A 759 -3.44 -30.36 16.72
N SER A 760 -2.93 -30.45 15.48
CA SER A 760 -2.32 -29.31 14.80
C SER A 760 -3.30 -28.17 14.55
N LEU A 761 -4.58 -28.43 14.28
CA LEU A 761 -5.60 -27.37 14.15
C LEU A 761 -5.66 -26.46 15.38
N PHE A 762 -5.63 -27.04 16.58
CA PHE A 762 -5.78 -26.30 17.83
C PHE A 762 -4.45 -25.70 18.30
N GLU A 763 -3.33 -26.37 18.05
CA GLU A 763 -2.00 -25.82 18.32
C GLU A 763 -1.70 -24.64 17.39
N ASP A 764 -2.04 -24.74 16.10
CA ASP A 764 -1.95 -23.62 15.15
C ASP A 764 -2.87 -22.46 15.53
N LEU A 765 -4.11 -22.73 15.95
CA LEU A 765 -5.02 -21.67 16.41
C LEU A 765 -4.50 -20.98 17.69
N ILE A 766 -3.97 -21.74 18.65
CA ILE A 766 -3.34 -21.19 19.86
C ILE A 766 -2.13 -20.34 19.47
N ASN A 767 -1.28 -20.81 18.56
CA ASN A 767 -0.07 -20.09 18.14
C ASN A 767 -0.42 -18.79 17.40
N ALA A 768 -1.44 -18.78 16.54
CA ALA A 768 -1.92 -17.57 15.86
C ALA A 768 -2.50 -16.52 16.83
N LEU A 769 -3.19 -16.96 17.88
CA LEU A 769 -3.84 -16.10 18.89
C LEU A 769 -2.96 -15.81 20.13
N ARG A 770 -1.71 -16.29 20.15
CA ARG A 770 -0.79 -16.08 21.27
C ARG A 770 -0.31 -14.62 21.30
N LYS A 771 0.17 -14.21 22.48
CA LYS A 771 0.84 -12.94 22.73
C LYS A 771 2.25 -13.16 23.28
#